data_AF-A0A3M2WRU4-F1
#
_entry.id   AF-A0A3M2WRU4-F1
#
_cell.length_a   1.000
_cell.length_b   1.000
_cell.length_c   1.000
_cell.angle_alpha   90.00
_cell.angle_beta   90.00
_cell.angle_gamma   90.00
#
_symmetry.space_group_name_H-M   'P 1'
#
loop_
_entity.id
_entity.type
_entity.pdbx_description
1 polymer ?
#
loop_
_entity_poly.entity_id
_entity_poly.type
_entity_poly.pdbx_seq_one_letter_code
_entity_poly.pdbx_strand_id
1 'polypeptide(L)'
;KMEVPADLPGVVIFLHGVNDPGASYESVETGLCQGVNERLDRPDLVPGRYGAEYGVAKKKLRAKQPLEDSDKQLLDDPDTHLYRRDTDDPKTRSLLIPFYWGYRADPSEISRDKNNDPKKLRDQYQDIQGNRLDRHFGKAGGYFVNATNNLLEMYDKGLPLTMRLKIARTTLPNTHFMGDNPHRRYYVLAAHRLAMMVREIRRVSPDETVSIMAHSQGSLITLLAQALLVDGGHRCADTVIMVDTPYCLFPEVTPKDQDTLTTLTRIVAQVTQAPHTQPPLSDLRNTATYCGRSGPQWSPTQGTRLDSHNNMTVFPERDNRGKVYLYFCPDDTTVALDDVRGIGTFGVWDTHGKDSDRNPMAELKAVRFYQRMWTKRHREGLPVMVGKPPGYDLLRAKGESRYPGDSWFKGLMSKGAVEEGHKILINAEQLYPPHAPVMFGGEEKNFKGDETKSGLDRPDDANKASAVGNPRAKLRWHLVRNQTGSIDLERELAQWNMGKAPGEQTRIIIKRRLTGDGAPRPSDTYEILREDTPDEIREFMDESNSTDVLDFNSYHSGLLRSPENHRRVTAMDIAIGQAKCLDDPAMRDVLVAIADWKMDKKKFEAVEKLPGWTKISDEAQSLVKASNAYYERGIFPPSGLVPLTPPSLLTDFQIKGGAK
;
A
#
# COMPACT_ATOMS: atom_id res chain seq x y z
N LYS A 1 -22.25 7.30 28.89
CA LYS A 1 -22.50 5.97 28.28
C LYS A 1 -23.78 6.07 27.47
N MET A 2 -23.75 5.69 26.19
CA MET A 2 -24.97 5.57 25.39
C MET A 2 -25.64 4.23 25.69
N GLU A 3 -26.96 4.18 25.87
CA GLU A 3 -27.70 2.95 26.17
C GLU A 3 -27.84 2.03 24.95
N VAL A 4 -27.77 2.58 23.73
CA VAL A 4 -27.73 1.86 22.45
C VAL A 4 -26.60 2.46 21.60
N PRO A 5 -25.68 1.64 21.03
CA PRO A 5 -24.63 2.15 20.14
C PRO A 5 -25.22 2.88 18.92
N ALA A 6 -24.63 4.02 18.59
CA ALA A 6 -24.98 4.84 17.44
C ALA A 6 -24.64 4.11 16.14
N ASP A 7 -25.49 4.20 15.12
CA ASP A 7 -25.16 3.73 13.78
C ASP A 7 -23.83 4.33 13.25
N LEU A 8 -23.18 3.62 12.32
CA LEU A 8 -21.90 4.04 11.78
C LEU A 8 -22.04 5.26 10.86
N PRO A 9 -21.09 6.22 10.92
CA PRO A 9 -21.24 7.54 10.33
C PRO A 9 -20.71 7.61 8.88
N GLY A 10 -20.70 6.49 8.16
CA GLY A 10 -20.11 6.37 6.81
C GLY A 10 -19.21 5.14 6.67
N VAL A 11 -18.83 4.83 5.43
CA VAL A 11 -17.93 3.72 5.09
C VAL A 11 -16.61 4.30 4.60
N VAL A 12 -15.49 3.80 5.11
CA VAL A 12 -14.15 4.11 4.63
C VAL A 12 -13.53 2.85 4.05
N ILE A 13 -13.30 2.81 2.74
CA ILE A 13 -12.50 1.74 2.13
C ILE A 13 -11.06 2.19 2.10
N PHE A 14 -10.15 1.41 2.68
CA PHE A 14 -8.72 1.67 2.63
C PHE A 14 -8.00 0.60 1.81
N LEU A 15 -7.24 1.05 0.80
CA LEU A 15 -6.39 0.17 0.00
C LEU A 15 -4.97 0.72 -0.09
N HIS A 16 -4.01 -0.15 0.22
CA HIS A 16 -2.59 0.15 0.12
C HIS A 16 -1.99 -0.31 -1.23
N GLY A 17 -0.67 -0.46 -1.30
CA GLY A 17 0.07 -0.94 -2.46
C GLY A 17 -0.18 -2.40 -2.84
N VAL A 18 0.44 -2.81 -3.95
CA VAL A 18 0.32 -4.15 -4.56
C VAL A 18 0.75 -5.22 -3.55
N ASN A 19 -0.07 -6.26 -3.34
CA ASN A 19 0.25 -7.40 -2.47
C ASN A 19 0.79 -6.97 -1.08
N ASP A 20 0.31 -5.83 -0.58
CA ASP A 20 0.70 -5.36 0.74
C ASP A 20 0.17 -6.34 1.81
N PRO A 21 1.02 -6.80 2.73
CA PRO A 21 0.59 -7.74 3.76
C PRO A 21 -0.38 -7.08 4.75
N GLY A 22 -0.38 -5.75 4.88
CA GLY A 22 -1.29 -4.95 5.69
C GLY A 22 -0.58 -3.94 6.60
N ALA A 23 0.66 -3.55 6.32
CA ALA A 23 1.55 -2.91 7.30
C ALA A 23 1.02 -1.58 7.88
N SER A 24 0.33 -0.79 7.05
CA SER A 24 -0.22 0.51 7.47
C SER A 24 -1.66 0.47 7.97
N TYR A 25 -2.36 -0.66 7.82
CA TYR A 25 -3.80 -0.73 8.07
C TYR A 25 -4.16 -0.49 9.55
N GLU A 26 -3.37 -1.04 10.48
CA GLU A 26 -3.57 -0.82 11.92
C GLU A 26 -3.46 0.66 12.30
N SER A 27 -2.44 1.35 11.78
CA SER A 27 -2.23 2.77 12.07
C SER A 27 -3.36 3.63 11.54
N VAL A 28 -3.80 3.36 10.30
CA VAL A 28 -4.90 4.05 9.64
C VAL A 28 -6.22 3.82 10.39
N GLU A 29 -6.55 2.56 10.68
CA GLU A 29 -7.81 2.23 11.34
C GLU A 29 -7.88 2.76 12.77
N THR A 30 -6.79 2.61 13.54
CA THR A 30 -6.70 3.12 14.92
C THR A 30 -6.93 4.63 14.95
N GLY A 31 -6.21 5.37 14.11
CA GLY A 31 -6.33 6.82 14.04
C GLY A 31 -7.71 7.26 13.53
N LEU A 32 -8.26 6.61 12.51
CA LEU A 32 -9.60 6.92 12.00
C LEU A 32 -10.69 6.71 13.06
N CYS A 33 -10.73 5.55 13.72
CA CYS A 33 -11.71 5.27 14.76
C CYS A 33 -11.63 6.30 15.90
N GLN A 34 -10.41 6.59 16.38
CA GLN A 34 -10.21 7.59 17.42
C GLN A 34 -10.59 9.01 16.97
N GLY A 35 -10.16 9.41 15.78
CA GLY A 35 -10.43 10.74 15.25
C GLY A 35 -11.91 10.98 14.96
N VAL A 36 -12.64 9.95 14.50
CA VAL A 36 -14.09 10.04 14.25
C VAL A 36 -14.87 10.03 15.56
N ASN A 37 -14.44 9.24 16.55
CA ASN A 37 -14.97 9.33 17.92
C ASN A 37 -14.89 10.77 18.44
N GLU A 38 -13.74 11.42 18.32
CA GLU A 38 -13.58 12.83 18.71
C GLU A 38 -14.41 13.78 17.85
N ARG A 39 -14.31 13.66 16.52
CA ARG A 39 -14.99 14.54 15.55
C ARG A 39 -16.50 14.56 15.78
N LEU A 40 -17.08 13.42 16.12
CA LEU A 40 -18.53 13.22 16.19
C LEU A 40 -19.06 13.04 17.63
N ASP A 41 -18.27 13.33 18.67
CA ASP A 41 -18.68 13.17 20.08
C ASP A 41 -19.12 11.73 20.44
N ARG A 42 -18.39 10.71 19.96
CA ARG A 42 -18.72 9.30 20.17
C ARG A 42 -17.62 8.57 20.92
N PRO A 43 -17.96 7.57 21.77
CA PRO A 43 -16.96 6.77 22.46
C PRO A 43 -16.87 5.31 21.94
N ASP A 44 -17.59 4.97 20.87
CA ASP A 44 -17.96 3.58 20.56
C ASP A 44 -17.15 2.94 19.42
N LEU A 45 -16.46 3.72 18.59
CA LEU A 45 -15.65 3.15 17.50
C LEU A 45 -14.41 2.46 18.07
N VAL A 46 -14.20 1.22 17.64
CA VAL A 46 -13.11 0.35 18.08
C VAL A 46 -12.44 -0.24 16.84
N PRO A 47 -11.13 0.01 16.62
CA PRO A 47 -10.40 -0.56 15.48
C PRO A 47 -10.23 -2.08 15.63
N GLY A 48 -9.96 -2.77 14.51
CA GLY A 48 -9.44 -4.14 14.53
C GLY A 48 -8.01 -4.19 15.07
N ARG A 49 -7.62 -5.35 15.61
CA ARG A 49 -6.21 -5.66 15.91
C ARG A 49 -5.58 -6.30 14.68
N TYR A 50 -4.27 -6.16 14.49
CA TYR A 50 -3.57 -6.74 13.35
C TYR A 50 -2.42 -7.63 13.83
N GLY A 51 -2.26 -8.80 13.22
CA GLY A 51 -1.14 -9.70 13.49
C GLY A 51 -1.13 -10.33 14.89
N ALA A 52 -2.26 -10.35 15.61
CA ALA A 52 -2.30 -10.75 17.02
C ALA A 52 -1.72 -12.17 17.26
N GLU A 53 -2.21 -13.18 16.54
CA GLU A 53 -1.72 -14.56 16.63
C GLU A 53 -0.26 -14.68 16.18
N TYR A 54 0.11 -13.99 15.08
CA TYR A 54 1.48 -13.98 14.58
C TYR A 54 2.46 -13.40 15.62
N GLY A 55 2.07 -12.31 16.28
CA GLY A 55 2.85 -11.67 17.34
C GLY A 55 3.04 -12.57 18.56
N VAL A 56 2.06 -13.39 18.92
CA VAL A 56 2.19 -14.41 19.98
C VAL A 56 3.20 -15.49 19.56
N ALA A 57 3.06 -16.07 18.37
CA ALA A 57 3.98 -17.07 17.86
C ALA A 57 5.42 -16.51 17.77
N LYS A 58 5.59 -15.26 17.31
CA LYS A 58 6.90 -14.60 17.22
C LYS A 58 7.53 -14.36 18.58
N LYS A 59 6.74 -14.02 19.60
CA LYS A 59 7.22 -13.88 20.99
C LYS A 59 7.71 -15.23 21.54
N LYS A 60 6.97 -16.32 21.32
CA LYS A 60 7.41 -17.68 21.70
C LYS A 60 8.74 -18.03 21.03
N LEU A 61 8.86 -17.79 19.72
CA LEU A 61 10.10 -18.03 18.96
C LEU A 61 11.28 -17.25 19.56
N ARG A 62 11.13 -15.94 19.79
CA ARG A 62 12.19 -15.09 20.38
C ARG A 62 12.57 -15.51 21.80
N ALA A 63 11.62 -16.00 22.57
CA ALA A 63 11.85 -16.54 23.92
C ALA A 63 12.39 -17.98 23.92
N LYS A 64 12.66 -18.58 22.75
CA LYS A 64 13.09 -19.98 22.58
C LYS A 64 12.14 -20.98 23.27
N GLN A 65 10.85 -20.65 23.30
CA GLN A 65 9.81 -21.54 23.83
C GLN A 65 9.43 -22.60 22.77
N PRO A 66 8.94 -23.78 23.17
CA PRO A 66 8.42 -24.76 22.24
C PRO A 66 7.31 -24.16 21.37
N LEU A 67 7.40 -24.36 20.05
CA LEU A 67 6.38 -23.94 19.09
C LEU A 67 5.45 -25.10 18.76
N GLU A 68 4.15 -24.84 18.84
CA GLU A 68 3.12 -25.74 18.32
C GLU A 68 3.14 -25.72 16.77
N ASP A 69 2.50 -26.70 16.13
CA ASP A 69 2.46 -26.74 14.67
C ASP A 69 1.67 -25.57 14.07
N SER A 70 0.67 -25.06 14.78
CA SER A 70 -0.04 -23.81 14.46
C SER A 70 0.91 -22.61 14.47
N ASP A 71 1.74 -22.46 15.51
CA ASP A 71 2.73 -21.39 15.61
C ASP A 71 3.72 -21.44 14.42
N LYS A 72 4.19 -22.64 14.05
CA LYS A 72 5.11 -22.83 12.92
C LYS A 72 4.46 -22.45 11.59
N GLN A 73 3.19 -22.84 11.38
CA GLN A 73 2.44 -22.49 10.17
C GLN A 73 2.23 -20.97 10.05
N LEU A 74 1.90 -20.29 11.16
CA LEU A 74 1.76 -18.84 11.19
C LEU A 74 3.07 -18.14 10.79
N LEU A 75 4.20 -18.58 11.35
CA LEU A 75 5.51 -17.97 11.13
C LEU A 75 6.08 -18.25 9.74
N ASP A 76 5.70 -19.36 9.10
CA ASP A 76 6.13 -19.74 7.74
C ASP A 76 5.51 -18.85 6.64
N ASP A 77 4.36 -18.24 6.90
CA ASP A 77 3.63 -17.41 5.93
C ASP A 77 3.35 -15.98 6.46
N PRO A 78 4.39 -15.15 6.62
CA PRO A 78 4.22 -13.77 7.09
C PRO A 78 3.35 -12.92 6.15
N ASP A 79 3.38 -13.15 4.83
CA ASP A 79 2.63 -12.35 3.85
C ASP A 79 1.10 -12.44 4.07
N THR A 80 0.60 -13.56 4.62
CA THR A 80 -0.82 -13.73 4.95
C THR A 80 -1.13 -13.45 6.42
N HIS A 81 -0.18 -13.64 7.34
CA HIS A 81 -0.44 -13.68 8.78
C HIS A 81 0.11 -12.50 9.58
N LEU A 82 1.20 -11.86 9.13
CA LEU A 82 1.91 -10.82 9.89
C LEU A 82 1.00 -9.64 10.25
N TYR A 83 0.15 -9.21 9.32
CA TYR A 83 -0.81 -8.12 9.52
C TYR A 83 -2.25 -8.58 9.28
N ARG A 84 -2.56 -9.85 9.60
CA ARG A 84 -3.94 -10.34 9.50
C ARG A 84 -4.81 -9.60 10.52
N ARG A 85 -5.92 -9.01 10.06
CA ARG A 85 -6.89 -8.35 10.93
C ARG A 85 -7.65 -9.38 11.77
N ASP A 86 -7.76 -9.11 13.06
CA ASP A 86 -8.54 -9.80 14.08
C ASP A 86 -9.62 -8.83 14.61
N THR A 87 -10.83 -9.35 14.79
CA THR A 87 -12.01 -8.55 15.14
C THR A 87 -12.70 -8.93 16.43
N ASP A 88 -12.23 -9.95 17.16
CA ASP A 88 -13.03 -10.54 18.25
C ASP A 88 -12.74 -9.97 19.64
N ASP A 89 -11.52 -9.52 19.92
CA ASP A 89 -11.16 -8.98 21.24
C ASP A 89 -10.18 -7.78 21.14
N PRO A 90 -10.58 -6.52 21.33
CA PRO A 90 -11.96 -6.11 21.55
C PRO A 90 -12.79 -6.34 20.29
N LYS A 91 -14.10 -6.51 20.47
CA LYS A 91 -15.01 -6.63 19.34
C LYS A 91 -14.93 -5.37 18.48
N THR A 92 -14.46 -5.52 17.24
CA THR A 92 -14.28 -4.38 16.33
C THR A 92 -15.60 -3.71 16.02
N ARG A 93 -15.61 -2.38 16.09
CA ARG A 93 -16.70 -1.50 15.64
C ARG A 93 -16.07 -0.38 14.83
N SER A 94 -15.82 -0.65 13.55
CA SER A 94 -15.04 0.23 12.69
C SER A 94 -15.82 0.60 11.45
N LEU A 95 -15.64 1.86 11.03
CA LEU A 95 -16.10 2.35 9.74
C LEU A 95 -15.19 1.91 8.58
N LEU A 96 -14.04 1.30 8.87
CA LEU A 96 -13.04 0.94 7.87
C LEU A 96 -13.25 -0.49 7.33
N ILE A 97 -13.30 -0.60 6.00
CA ILE A 97 -13.17 -1.85 5.26
C ILE A 97 -11.74 -1.92 4.69
N PRO A 98 -10.90 -2.87 5.15
CA PRO A 98 -9.59 -3.07 4.56
C PRO A 98 -9.73 -3.79 3.22
N PHE A 99 -9.27 -3.16 2.14
CA PHE A 99 -9.32 -3.73 0.80
C PHE A 99 -7.93 -4.21 0.37
N TYR A 100 -7.81 -5.51 0.13
CA TYR A 100 -6.56 -6.14 -0.31
C TYR A 100 -6.66 -6.55 -1.78
N TRP A 101 -5.54 -6.43 -2.49
CA TRP A 101 -5.45 -6.75 -3.90
C TRP A 101 -4.02 -7.15 -4.26
N GLY A 102 -3.86 -7.82 -5.40
CA GLY A 102 -2.54 -8.23 -5.81
C GLY A 102 -2.46 -9.09 -7.06
N TYR A 103 -1.23 -9.46 -7.38
CA TYR A 103 -0.85 -10.39 -8.41
C TYR A 103 -0.70 -11.80 -7.82
N ARG A 104 -1.25 -12.77 -8.57
CA ARG A 104 -1.08 -14.21 -8.36
C ARG A 104 -0.61 -14.82 -9.68
N ALA A 105 0.52 -15.53 -9.63
CA ALA A 105 1.14 -16.10 -10.82
C ALA A 105 0.22 -17.14 -11.48
N ASP A 106 0.19 -17.18 -12.81
CA ASP A 106 -0.38 -18.31 -13.53
C ASP A 106 0.48 -19.57 -13.27
N PRO A 107 -0.08 -20.80 -13.26
CA PRO A 107 0.71 -22.02 -13.12
C PRO A 107 1.89 -22.16 -14.08
N SER A 108 1.79 -21.57 -15.28
CA SER A 108 2.88 -21.52 -16.28
C SER A 108 3.99 -20.52 -15.96
N GLU A 109 3.72 -19.55 -15.07
CA GLU A 109 4.68 -18.53 -14.62
C GLU A 109 5.43 -19.00 -13.36
N ILE A 110 5.04 -20.10 -12.73
CA ILE A 110 5.72 -20.67 -11.55
C ILE A 110 6.92 -21.51 -12.01
N SER A 111 8.11 -21.26 -11.46
CA SER A 111 9.29 -22.08 -11.75
C SER A 111 9.10 -23.51 -11.26
N ARG A 112 9.51 -24.49 -12.07
CA ARG A 112 9.42 -25.94 -11.77
C ARG A 112 10.81 -26.56 -11.63
N ASP A 113 10.94 -27.60 -10.81
CA ASP A 113 12.15 -28.42 -10.72
C ASP A 113 12.11 -29.62 -11.69
N LYS A 114 13.10 -30.52 -11.60
CA LYS A 114 13.21 -31.71 -12.47
C LYS A 114 12.06 -32.71 -12.30
N ASN A 115 11.34 -32.67 -11.18
CA ASN A 115 10.18 -33.51 -10.89
C ASN A 115 8.86 -32.82 -11.24
N ASN A 116 8.92 -31.61 -11.83
CA ASN A 116 7.78 -30.74 -12.09
C ASN A 116 7.10 -30.19 -10.82
N ASP A 117 7.79 -30.20 -9.69
CA ASP A 117 7.33 -29.56 -8.45
C ASP A 117 7.69 -28.06 -8.45
N PRO A 118 6.91 -27.19 -7.77
CA PRO A 118 7.26 -25.78 -7.65
C PRO A 118 8.64 -25.59 -7.00
N LYS A 119 9.55 -24.97 -7.75
CA LYS A 119 10.94 -24.76 -7.35
C LYS A 119 11.02 -23.76 -6.19
N LYS A 120 11.85 -24.07 -5.20
CA LYS A 120 12.19 -23.17 -4.11
C LYS A 120 13.64 -22.69 -4.19
N LEU A 121 13.86 -21.42 -3.82
CA LEU A 121 15.16 -20.84 -3.52
C LEU A 121 15.22 -20.52 -2.03
N ARG A 122 16.12 -21.19 -1.29
CA ARG A 122 16.30 -21.03 0.16
C ARG A 122 14.97 -21.09 0.93
N ASP A 123 14.11 -22.04 0.60
CA ASP A 123 12.74 -22.21 1.14
C ASP A 123 11.61 -21.36 0.52
N GLN A 124 11.90 -20.39 -0.36
CA GLN A 124 10.91 -19.50 -0.97
C GLN A 124 10.55 -19.91 -2.40
N TYR A 125 9.27 -19.84 -2.79
CA TYR A 125 8.86 -20.14 -4.18
C TYR A 125 9.37 -19.07 -5.14
N GLN A 126 9.48 -19.43 -6.42
CA GLN A 126 10.00 -18.55 -7.47
C GLN A 126 9.10 -18.61 -8.71
N ASP A 127 8.95 -17.46 -9.39
CA ASP A 127 8.46 -17.45 -10.77
C ASP A 127 9.58 -17.78 -11.77
N ILE A 128 9.22 -17.95 -13.04
CA ILE A 128 10.18 -18.25 -14.11
C ILE A 128 11.17 -17.11 -14.39
N GLN A 129 10.93 -15.91 -13.86
CA GLN A 129 11.81 -14.74 -13.92
C GLN A 129 12.75 -14.64 -12.70
N GLY A 130 12.59 -15.52 -11.71
CA GLY A 130 13.36 -15.53 -10.46
C GLY A 130 12.88 -14.52 -9.42
N ASN A 131 11.67 -13.96 -9.56
CA ASN A 131 11.04 -13.21 -8.48
C ASN A 131 10.54 -14.19 -7.40
N ARG A 132 10.63 -13.78 -6.13
CA ARG A 132 9.99 -14.50 -5.02
C ARG A 132 8.47 -14.50 -5.20
N LEU A 133 7.89 -15.66 -4.95
CA LEU A 133 6.46 -15.84 -4.72
C LEU A 133 6.21 -16.27 -3.26
N ASP A 134 5.11 -15.79 -2.67
CA ASP A 134 4.63 -16.17 -1.33
C ASP A 134 4.10 -17.62 -1.31
N ARG A 135 3.59 -18.08 -0.16
CA ARG A 135 3.07 -19.45 0.00
C ARG A 135 1.85 -19.76 -0.86
N HIS A 136 1.17 -18.73 -1.35
CA HIS A 136 0.03 -18.79 -2.24
C HIS A 136 0.39 -18.42 -3.69
N PHE A 137 1.69 -18.34 -4.02
CA PHE A 137 2.22 -17.93 -5.32
C PHE A 137 1.83 -16.50 -5.76
N GLY A 138 1.50 -15.64 -4.80
CA GLY A 138 1.42 -14.21 -4.98
C GLY A 138 2.80 -13.59 -5.05
N LYS A 139 2.97 -12.49 -5.80
CA LYS A 139 4.23 -11.73 -5.80
C LYS A 139 4.21 -10.79 -4.60
N ALA A 140 5.20 -10.84 -3.72
CA ALA A 140 5.26 -9.93 -2.58
C ALA A 140 5.22 -8.46 -3.03
N GLY A 141 4.70 -7.56 -2.18
CA GLY A 141 4.62 -6.11 -2.45
C GLY A 141 5.97 -5.37 -2.53
N GLY A 142 7.10 -6.08 -2.71
CA GLY A 142 8.44 -5.53 -2.81
C GLY A 142 8.75 -4.89 -4.18
N TYR A 143 9.21 -3.63 -4.13
CA TYR A 143 9.56 -2.66 -5.19
C TYR A 143 8.64 -2.52 -6.42
N PHE A 144 8.38 -1.25 -6.75
CA PHE A 144 7.53 -0.63 -7.77
C PHE A 144 7.78 -1.01 -9.24
N VAL A 145 8.41 -2.16 -9.52
CA VAL A 145 8.87 -2.45 -10.88
C VAL A 145 7.73 -2.59 -11.88
N ASN A 146 6.55 -3.01 -11.44
CA ASN A 146 5.36 -3.06 -12.29
C ASN A 146 4.41 -1.86 -12.13
N ALA A 147 4.79 -0.87 -11.31
CA ALA A 147 4.00 0.34 -11.11
C ALA A 147 3.83 1.10 -12.44
N THR A 148 2.76 1.88 -12.49
CA THR A 148 2.49 2.84 -13.56
C THR A 148 2.13 4.20 -12.97
N ASN A 149 2.32 5.26 -13.74
CA ASN A 149 1.94 6.62 -13.41
C ASN A 149 0.68 7.10 -14.17
N ASN A 150 0.03 6.24 -14.95
CA ASN A 150 -1.19 6.54 -15.69
C ASN A 150 -2.13 5.32 -15.76
N LEU A 151 -3.42 5.56 -16.03
CA LEU A 151 -4.44 4.49 -15.99
C LEU A 151 -4.39 3.57 -17.20
N LEU A 152 -4.05 4.08 -18.39
CA LEU A 152 -4.06 3.28 -19.62
C LEU A 152 -3.00 2.18 -19.57
N GLU A 153 -1.83 2.46 -19.00
CA GLU A 153 -0.78 1.46 -18.80
C GLU A 153 -1.17 0.31 -17.85
N MET A 154 -2.24 0.42 -17.06
CA MET A 154 -2.77 -0.70 -16.27
C MET A 154 -3.29 -1.84 -17.17
N TYR A 155 -3.64 -1.51 -18.42
CA TYR A 155 -4.10 -2.46 -19.44
C TYR A 155 -2.97 -3.06 -20.28
N ASP A 156 -1.73 -2.61 -20.07
CA ASP A 156 -0.58 -3.03 -20.87
C ASP A 156 0.21 -4.19 -20.22
N LYS A 157 1.16 -4.70 -21.00
CA LYS A 157 2.22 -5.58 -20.51
C LYS A 157 2.98 -4.90 -19.37
N GLY A 158 3.51 -5.71 -18.46
CA GLY A 158 4.37 -5.20 -17.39
C GLY A 158 5.67 -4.60 -17.92
N LEU A 159 6.31 -3.76 -17.10
CA LEU A 159 7.57 -3.11 -17.47
C LEU A 159 8.68 -4.15 -17.72
N PRO A 160 9.27 -4.23 -18.94
CA PRO A 160 10.39 -5.12 -19.21
C PRO A 160 11.68 -4.61 -18.56
N LEU A 161 12.58 -5.51 -18.13
CA LEU A 161 13.90 -5.08 -17.63
C LEU A 161 14.78 -4.52 -18.76
N THR A 162 14.78 -3.19 -18.90
CA THR A 162 15.72 -2.48 -19.77
C THR A 162 17.16 -2.63 -19.27
N MET A 163 18.16 -2.33 -20.12
CA MET A 163 19.58 -2.41 -19.73
C MET A 163 19.89 -1.53 -18.50
N ARG A 164 19.27 -0.35 -18.40
CA ARG A 164 19.40 0.57 -17.25
C ARG A 164 18.88 -0.08 -15.96
N LEU A 165 17.73 -0.74 -16.01
CA LEU A 165 17.15 -1.45 -14.86
C LEU A 165 17.99 -2.67 -14.46
N LYS A 166 18.61 -3.37 -15.43
CA LYS A 166 19.55 -4.48 -15.16
C LYS A 166 20.78 -4.03 -14.37
N ILE A 167 21.30 -2.83 -14.66
CA ILE A 167 22.41 -2.21 -13.92
C ILE A 167 21.94 -1.75 -12.54
N ALA A 168 20.81 -1.04 -12.44
CA ALA A 168 20.26 -0.58 -11.15
C ALA A 168 20.00 -1.75 -10.18
N ARG A 169 19.61 -2.91 -10.69
CA ARG A 169 19.42 -4.14 -9.90
C ARG A 169 20.66 -4.58 -9.11
N THR A 170 21.89 -4.25 -9.54
CA THR A 170 23.11 -4.72 -8.84
C THR A 170 23.38 -3.99 -7.53
N THR A 171 22.70 -2.87 -7.29
CA THR A 171 22.90 -2.01 -6.11
C THR A 171 21.71 -2.00 -5.17
N LEU A 172 20.71 -2.86 -5.41
CA LEU A 172 19.54 -2.98 -4.53
C LEU A 172 19.89 -3.68 -3.21
N PRO A 173 19.20 -3.32 -2.11
CA PRO A 173 19.24 -4.07 -0.85
C PRO A 173 18.79 -5.52 -1.05
N ASN A 174 19.19 -6.41 -0.13
CA ASN A 174 18.84 -7.83 -0.21
C ASN A 174 17.32 -8.08 -0.21
N THR A 175 16.55 -7.24 0.47
CA THR A 175 15.08 -7.29 0.55
C THR A 175 14.38 -6.95 -0.78
N HIS A 176 15.13 -6.48 -1.78
CA HIS A 176 14.62 -6.00 -3.05
C HIS A 176 15.18 -6.81 -4.23
N PHE A 177 14.30 -7.23 -5.14
CA PHE A 177 14.68 -7.91 -6.37
C PHE A 177 13.88 -7.40 -7.57
N MET A 178 14.54 -7.33 -8.74
CA MET A 178 13.94 -6.91 -10.01
C MET A 178 14.11 -8.00 -11.08
N GLY A 179 13.05 -8.77 -11.31
CA GLY A 179 12.87 -9.62 -12.50
C GLY A 179 11.91 -8.97 -13.50
N ASP A 180 11.72 -9.60 -14.67
CA ASP A 180 10.68 -9.15 -15.61
C ASP A 180 9.31 -9.22 -14.90
N ASN A 181 8.41 -8.31 -15.29
CA ASN A 181 7.14 -8.14 -14.61
C ASN A 181 5.98 -8.78 -15.38
N PRO A 182 4.99 -9.33 -14.66
CA PRO A 182 3.80 -9.87 -15.28
C PRO A 182 2.94 -8.74 -15.87
N HIS A 183 2.00 -9.13 -16.72
CA HIS A 183 0.98 -8.23 -17.22
C HIS A 183 0.22 -7.51 -16.09
N ARG A 184 -0.09 -6.23 -16.28
CA ARG A 184 -0.76 -5.38 -15.26
C ARG A 184 -2.27 -5.64 -15.12
N ARG A 185 -2.79 -6.74 -15.67
CA ARG A 185 -4.23 -7.07 -15.65
C ARG A 185 -4.82 -7.24 -14.24
N TYR A 186 -3.98 -7.54 -13.25
CA TYR A 186 -4.41 -7.62 -11.85
C TYR A 186 -4.79 -6.26 -11.24
N TYR A 187 -4.27 -5.15 -11.77
CA TYR A 187 -4.72 -3.81 -11.42
C TYR A 187 -6.17 -3.58 -11.89
N VAL A 188 -6.49 -4.03 -13.10
CA VAL A 188 -7.84 -3.94 -13.68
C VAL A 188 -8.81 -4.80 -12.87
N LEU A 189 -8.44 -6.04 -12.52
CA LEU A 189 -9.21 -6.88 -11.60
C LEU A 189 -9.47 -6.17 -10.26
N ALA A 190 -8.45 -5.56 -9.66
CA ALA A 190 -8.61 -4.83 -8.41
C ALA A 190 -9.60 -3.66 -8.54
N ALA A 191 -9.56 -2.92 -9.66
CA ALA A 191 -10.50 -1.82 -9.92
C ALA A 191 -11.94 -2.32 -10.12
N HIS A 192 -12.15 -3.43 -10.83
CA HIS A 192 -13.47 -4.06 -10.94
C HIS A 192 -14.01 -4.53 -9.59
N ARG A 193 -13.17 -5.13 -8.74
CA ARG A 193 -13.54 -5.52 -7.38
C ARG A 193 -13.91 -4.31 -6.52
N LEU A 194 -13.14 -3.22 -6.60
CA LEU A 194 -13.44 -1.99 -5.86
C LEU A 194 -14.73 -1.32 -6.35
N ALA A 195 -14.99 -1.29 -7.66
CA ALA A 195 -16.25 -0.80 -8.21
C ALA A 195 -17.44 -1.67 -7.76
N MET A 196 -17.27 -3.01 -7.75
CA MET A 196 -18.27 -3.93 -7.20
C MET A 196 -18.56 -3.62 -5.72
N MET A 197 -17.55 -3.39 -4.90
CA MET A 197 -17.74 -3.03 -3.48
C MET A 197 -18.62 -1.78 -3.31
N VAL A 198 -18.35 -0.71 -4.06
CA VAL A 198 -19.14 0.53 -3.99
C VAL A 198 -20.59 0.29 -4.42
N ARG A 199 -20.82 -0.54 -5.45
CA ARG A 199 -22.16 -0.92 -5.92
C ARG A 199 -22.92 -1.71 -4.86
N GLU A 200 -22.30 -2.73 -4.27
CA GLU A 200 -22.94 -3.59 -3.27
C GLU A 200 -23.23 -2.87 -1.96
N ILE A 201 -22.36 -1.94 -1.54
CA ILE A 201 -22.63 -1.02 -0.43
C ILE A 201 -23.93 -0.26 -0.72
N ARG A 202 -24.04 0.40 -1.88
CA ARG A 202 -25.21 1.22 -2.24
C ARG A 202 -26.45 0.43 -2.62
N ARG A 203 -26.32 -0.88 -2.81
CA ARG A 203 -27.47 -1.78 -2.98
C ARG A 203 -28.23 -1.97 -1.66
N VAL A 204 -27.54 -1.88 -0.52
CA VAL A 204 -28.19 -1.87 0.80
C VAL A 204 -29.01 -0.60 0.99
N SER A 205 -28.46 0.56 0.60
CA SER A 205 -29.19 1.82 0.59
C SER A 205 -28.56 2.80 -0.42
N PRO A 206 -29.36 3.50 -1.25
CA PRO A 206 -28.81 4.45 -2.23
C PRO A 206 -28.07 5.62 -1.58
N ASP A 207 -28.35 5.91 -0.31
CA ASP A 207 -27.80 7.02 0.46
C ASP A 207 -26.51 6.65 1.24
N GLU A 208 -25.98 5.43 1.08
CA GLU A 208 -24.69 5.06 1.68
C GLU A 208 -23.59 6.06 1.31
N THR A 209 -22.85 6.49 2.32
CA THR A 209 -21.76 7.46 2.20
C THR A 209 -20.42 6.72 2.19
N VAL A 210 -19.72 6.79 1.06
CA VAL A 210 -18.49 6.02 0.84
C VAL A 210 -17.30 6.94 0.63
N SER A 211 -16.33 6.86 1.52
CA SER A 211 -15.00 7.45 1.35
C SER A 211 -14.00 6.36 0.94
N ILE A 212 -13.11 6.67 0.00
CA ILE A 212 -12.02 5.78 -0.38
C ILE A 212 -10.70 6.49 -0.11
N MET A 213 -9.87 5.92 0.77
CA MET A 213 -8.50 6.34 0.98
C MET A 213 -7.57 5.33 0.33
N ALA A 214 -6.69 5.79 -0.55
CA ALA A 214 -5.88 4.90 -1.35
C ALA A 214 -4.45 5.41 -1.49
N HIS A 215 -3.51 4.53 -1.21
CA HIS A 215 -2.08 4.83 -1.20
C HIS A 215 -1.39 4.34 -2.47
N SER A 216 -0.46 5.14 -2.98
CA SER A 216 0.42 4.79 -4.10
C SER A 216 -0.37 4.25 -5.31
N GLN A 217 -0.05 3.06 -5.80
CA GLN A 217 -0.78 2.38 -6.87
C GLN A 217 -2.27 2.15 -6.58
N GLY A 218 -2.66 2.04 -5.30
CA GLY A 218 -4.06 1.97 -4.88
C GLY A 218 -4.86 3.21 -5.32
N SER A 219 -4.22 4.37 -5.43
CA SER A 219 -4.88 5.57 -5.95
C SER A 219 -5.28 5.42 -7.42
N LEU A 220 -4.45 4.79 -8.26
CA LEU A 220 -4.78 4.54 -9.66
C LEU A 220 -5.92 3.52 -9.80
N ILE A 221 -5.93 2.48 -8.96
CA ILE A 221 -7.06 1.53 -8.87
C ILE A 221 -8.35 2.25 -8.50
N THR A 222 -8.28 3.20 -7.57
CA THR A 222 -9.45 3.97 -7.14
C THR A 222 -9.98 4.84 -8.26
N LEU A 223 -9.10 5.55 -8.99
CA LEU A 223 -9.47 6.35 -10.16
C LEU A 223 -10.10 5.48 -11.25
N LEU A 224 -9.51 4.31 -11.56
CA LEU A 224 -10.06 3.39 -12.54
C LEU A 224 -11.42 2.82 -12.08
N ALA A 225 -11.58 2.50 -10.80
CA ALA A 225 -12.85 2.06 -10.24
C ALA A 225 -13.95 3.13 -10.37
N GLN A 226 -13.61 4.42 -10.22
CA GLN A 226 -14.57 5.51 -10.45
C GLN A 226 -14.99 5.56 -11.92
N ALA A 227 -14.07 5.42 -12.86
CA ALA A 227 -14.40 5.38 -14.27
C ALA A 227 -15.29 4.17 -14.64
N LEU A 228 -15.03 2.99 -14.05
CA LEU A 228 -15.87 1.80 -14.21
C LEU A 228 -17.28 1.99 -13.63
N LEU A 229 -17.42 2.70 -12.50
CA LEU A 229 -18.72 3.03 -11.93
C LEU A 229 -19.52 3.92 -12.89
N VAL A 230 -18.89 4.92 -13.49
CA VAL A 230 -19.52 5.84 -14.46
C VAL A 230 -20.02 5.10 -15.70
N ASP A 231 -19.18 4.25 -16.29
CA ASP A 231 -19.58 3.44 -17.46
C ASP A 231 -20.76 2.50 -17.13
N GLY A 232 -20.82 2.01 -15.88
CA GLY A 232 -21.94 1.21 -15.38
C GLY A 232 -23.18 2.01 -14.96
N GLY A 233 -23.19 3.34 -15.11
CA GLY A 233 -24.30 4.20 -14.67
C GLY A 233 -24.46 4.28 -13.15
N HIS A 234 -23.39 4.01 -12.40
CA HIS A 234 -23.37 4.02 -10.95
C HIS A 234 -22.68 5.27 -10.40
N ARG A 235 -23.15 5.73 -9.24
CA ARG A 235 -22.56 6.86 -8.51
C ARG A 235 -21.11 6.52 -8.10
N CYS A 236 -20.19 7.49 -8.23
CA CYS A 236 -18.82 7.41 -7.70
C CYS A 236 -18.79 7.50 -6.16
N ALA A 237 -17.66 7.19 -5.52
CA ALA A 237 -17.44 7.43 -4.10
C ALA A 237 -17.72 8.91 -3.74
N ASP A 238 -18.16 9.16 -2.51
CA ASP A 238 -18.48 10.51 -2.03
C ASP A 238 -17.21 11.32 -1.73
N THR A 239 -16.14 10.65 -1.30
CA THR A 239 -14.83 11.28 -1.10
C THR A 239 -13.72 10.33 -1.54
N VAL A 240 -12.70 10.87 -2.20
CA VAL A 240 -11.46 10.14 -2.50
C VAL A 240 -10.28 10.85 -1.86
N ILE A 241 -9.41 10.12 -1.17
CA ILE A 241 -8.15 10.61 -0.60
C ILE A 241 -7.01 9.81 -1.25
N MET A 242 -6.26 10.47 -2.13
CA MET A 242 -5.09 9.93 -2.81
C MET A 242 -3.84 10.24 -1.99
N VAL A 243 -3.09 9.22 -1.61
CA VAL A 243 -1.92 9.36 -0.74
C VAL A 243 -0.68 8.92 -1.50
N ASP A 244 0.34 9.79 -1.58
CA ASP A 244 1.63 9.49 -2.22
C ASP A 244 1.47 8.87 -3.63
N THR A 245 0.50 9.40 -4.39
CA THR A 245 0.10 8.82 -5.66
C THR A 245 1.21 8.96 -6.73
N PRO A 246 1.53 7.89 -7.47
CA PRO A 246 2.44 7.96 -8.60
C PRO A 246 1.80 8.56 -9.85
N TYR A 247 0.50 8.92 -9.82
CA TYR A 247 -0.17 9.51 -10.97
C TYR A 247 0.58 10.77 -11.45
N CYS A 248 0.93 10.82 -12.74
CA CYS A 248 1.76 11.89 -13.28
C CYS A 248 0.92 12.90 -14.07
N LEU A 249 1.17 14.18 -13.83
CA LEU A 249 0.58 15.30 -14.58
C LEU A 249 1.62 16.06 -15.42
N PHE A 250 2.87 15.59 -15.48
CA PHE A 250 3.93 16.30 -16.20
C PHE A 250 4.06 15.76 -17.63
N PRO A 251 3.78 16.57 -18.68
CA PRO A 251 3.81 16.14 -20.07
C PRO A 251 5.16 15.57 -20.53
N GLU A 252 6.24 15.94 -19.84
CA GLU A 252 7.58 15.46 -20.18
C GLU A 252 7.80 13.98 -19.80
N VAL A 253 6.92 13.41 -18.96
CA VAL A 253 7.03 12.03 -18.44
C VAL A 253 5.83 11.17 -18.85
N THR A 254 4.65 11.76 -19.02
CA THR A 254 3.47 11.03 -19.49
C THR A 254 3.65 10.58 -20.94
N PRO A 255 3.07 9.44 -21.35
CA PRO A 255 3.12 9.01 -22.74
C PRO A 255 2.57 10.10 -23.69
N LYS A 256 3.23 10.32 -24.84
CA LYS A 256 2.94 11.44 -25.77
C LYS A 256 1.49 11.54 -26.23
N ASP A 257 0.80 10.40 -26.33
CA ASP A 257 -0.58 10.32 -26.81
C ASP A 257 -1.60 10.25 -25.68
N GLN A 258 -1.20 10.58 -24.44
CA GLN A 258 -2.05 10.54 -23.26
C GLN A 258 -2.14 11.90 -22.55
N ASP A 259 -3.36 12.42 -22.44
CA ASP A 259 -3.66 13.59 -21.63
C ASP A 259 -4.12 13.17 -20.22
N THR A 260 -3.14 12.94 -19.34
CA THR A 260 -3.40 12.48 -17.98
C THR A 260 -4.08 13.55 -17.12
N LEU A 261 -3.85 14.84 -17.38
CA LEU A 261 -4.53 15.94 -16.68
C LEU A 261 -6.02 15.94 -17.02
N THR A 262 -6.38 15.89 -18.29
CA THR A 262 -7.80 15.87 -18.66
C THR A 262 -8.49 14.60 -18.19
N THR A 263 -7.81 13.46 -18.24
CA THR A 263 -8.31 12.19 -17.67
C THR A 263 -8.62 12.33 -16.18
N LEU A 264 -7.68 12.90 -15.40
CA LEU A 264 -7.89 13.11 -13.97
C LEU A 264 -9.03 14.10 -13.71
N THR A 265 -9.04 15.24 -14.40
CA THR A 265 -10.08 16.27 -14.25
C THR A 265 -11.48 15.71 -14.53
N ARG A 266 -11.65 14.85 -15.55
CA ARG A 266 -12.94 14.19 -15.85
C ARG A 266 -13.37 13.23 -14.75
N ILE A 267 -12.45 12.40 -14.25
CA ILE A 267 -12.78 11.46 -13.16
C ILE A 267 -13.14 12.23 -11.89
N VAL A 268 -12.36 13.24 -11.53
CA VAL A 268 -12.63 14.11 -10.38
C VAL A 268 -13.97 14.83 -10.55
N ALA A 269 -14.30 15.33 -11.75
CA ALA A 269 -15.60 15.90 -12.04
C ALA A 269 -16.75 14.93 -11.75
N GLN A 270 -16.65 13.67 -12.18
CA GLN A 270 -17.67 12.65 -11.91
C GLN A 270 -17.83 12.33 -10.42
N VAL A 271 -16.75 12.43 -9.64
CA VAL A 271 -16.80 12.28 -8.18
C VAL A 271 -17.46 13.49 -7.50
N THR A 272 -17.31 14.69 -8.05
CA THR A 272 -17.51 15.93 -7.28
C THR A 272 -18.65 16.84 -7.74
N GLN A 273 -19.09 16.76 -9.00
CA GLN A 273 -20.05 17.73 -9.57
C GLN A 273 -21.48 17.59 -9.02
N ALA A 274 -21.86 16.40 -8.57
CA ALA A 274 -23.16 16.14 -7.95
C ALA A 274 -22.99 15.49 -6.55
N PRO A 275 -22.53 16.26 -5.54
CA PRO A 275 -22.41 15.75 -4.18
C PRO A 275 -23.75 15.25 -3.68
N HIS A 276 -23.79 14.01 -3.20
CA HIS A 276 -25.02 13.46 -2.64
C HIS A 276 -25.30 14.09 -1.28
N THR A 277 -26.54 14.53 -1.04
CA THR A 277 -26.87 15.39 0.11
C THR A 277 -27.53 14.65 1.28
N GLN A 278 -27.86 13.37 1.12
CA GLN A 278 -28.55 12.57 2.13
C GLN A 278 -27.60 11.65 2.90
N PRO A 279 -27.83 11.44 4.22
CA PRO A 279 -28.64 12.31 5.08
C PRO A 279 -28.04 13.73 5.19
N PRO A 280 -28.83 14.78 5.48
CA PRO A 280 -28.29 16.09 5.79
C PRO A 280 -27.47 16.03 7.08
N LEU A 281 -26.39 16.82 7.19
CA LEU A 281 -25.55 16.82 8.40
C LEU A 281 -26.34 17.14 9.68
N SER A 282 -27.35 18.01 9.58
CA SER A 282 -28.24 18.35 10.71
C SER A 282 -28.97 17.15 11.30
N ASP A 283 -29.16 16.10 10.51
CA ASP A 283 -29.97 14.96 10.90
C ASP A 283 -29.12 13.81 11.46
N LEU A 284 -27.79 13.90 11.38
CA LEU A 284 -26.90 12.83 11.88
C LEU A 284 -27.06 12.59 13.39
N ARG A 285 -27.42 13.62 14.17
CA ARG A 285 -27.70 13.47 15.60
C ARG A 285 -29.09 12.86 15.88
N ASN A 286 -30.02 12.97 14.94
CA ASN A 286 -31.42 12.61 15.19
C ASN A 286 -31.56 11.09 15.37
N THR A 287 -31.91 10.69 16.60
CA THR A 287 -32.08 9.28 16.97
C THR A 287 -33.32 8.64 16.35
N ALA A 288 -34.32 9.43 15.97
CA ALA A 288 -35.55 8.93 15.36
C ALA A 288 -35.41 8.65 13.86
N THR A 289 -34.58 9.39 13.13
CA THR A 289 -34.43 9.26 11.67
C THR A 289 -33.17 8.53 11.26
N TYR A 290 -32.06 8.74 11.97
CA TYR A 290 -30.76 8.17 11.63
C TYR A 290 -30.01 7.63 12.85
N CYS A 291 -30.73 7.08 13.82
CA CYS A 291 -30.20 6.32 14.96
C CYS A 291 -29.01 6.99 15.71
N GLY A 292 -28.90 8.32 15.67
CA GLY A 292 -27.86 9.08 16.35
C GLY A 292 -26.43 8.77 15.88
N ARG A 293 -26.14 8.88 14.58
CA ARG A 293 -24.80 8.69 13.98
C ARG A 293 -23.70 9.59 14.56
N SER A 294 -24.07 10.67 15.24
CA SER A 294 -23.19 11.49 16.09
C SER A 294 -23.62 11.43 17.56
N GLY A 295 -22.72 11.86 18.43
CA GLY A 295 -22.99 12.08 19.85
C GLY A 295 -23.92 13.24 20.13
N PRO A 296 -24.42 13.33 21.38
CA PRO A 296 -25.42 14.31 21.79
C PRO A 296 -24.92 15.77 21.76
N GLN A 297 -23.63 16.01 21.99
CA GLN A 297 -23.04 17.36 21.99
C GLN A 297 -22.66 17.83 20.58
N TRP A 298 -22.64 16.94 19.61
CA TRP A 298 -22.28 17.28 18.24
C TRP A 298 -23.42 18.01 17.52
N SER A 299 -23.08 18.98 16.69
CA SER A 299 -23.95 19.54 15.66
C SER A 299 -23.10 20.09 14.52
N PRO A 300 -23.68 20.41 13.35
CA PRO A 300 -22.92 20.98 12.23
C PRO A 300 -22.11 22.24 12.56
N THR A 301 -22.43 22.95 13.65
CA THR A 301 -21.71 24.16 14.07
C THR A 301 -20.97 23.99 15.40
N GLN A 302 -20.99 22.81 16.02
CA GLN A 302 -20.45 22.55 17.36
C GLN A 302 -19.59 21.28 17.41
N GLY A 303 -18.90 20.93 16.33
CA GLY A 303 -17.87 19.90 16.38
C GLY A 303 -16.78 20.32 17.37
N THR A 304 -16.26 19.39 18.18
CA THR A 304 -15.21 19.69 19.18
C THR A 304 -13.98 18.81 18.97
N ARG A 305 -12.80 19.36 19.27
CA ARG A 305 -11.56 18.58 19.36
C ARG A 305 -10.68 19.09 20.47
N LEU A 306 -9.97 18.16 21.11
CA LEU A 306 -8.86 18.50 22.00
C LEU A 306 -7.61 18.77 21.17
N ASP A 307 -6.78 19.74 21.54
CA ASP A 307 -5.42 19.89 20.99
C ASP A 307 -4.43 18.92 21.67
N SER A 308 -3.12 19.13 21.49
CA SER A 308 -2.07 18.34 22.17
C SER A 308 -1.94 18.62 23.67
N HIS A 309 -2.56 19.69 24.15
CA HIS A 309 -2.54 20.16 25.54
C HIS A 309 -3.89 19.96 26.25
N ASN A 310 -4.80 19.19 25.65
CA ASN A 310 -6.17 18.96 26.10
C ASN A 310 -7.05 20.22 26.15
N ASN A 311 -6.72 21.27 25.40
CA ASN A 311 -7.62 22.40 25.21
C ASN A 311 -8.66 22.04 24.14
N MET A 312 -9.92 22.34 24.42
CA MET A 312 -11.02 22.09 23.49
C MET A 312 -11.19 23.26 22.52
N THR A 313 -11.22 22.95 21.23
CA THR A 313 -11.56 23.86 20.14
C THR A 313 -12.89 23.45 19.53
N VAL A 314 -13.78 24.43 19.33
CA VAL A 314 -15.03 24.25 18.58
C VAL A 314 -14.78 24.58 17.10
N PHE A 315 -15.31 23.77 16.20
CA PHE A 315 -15.21 24.00 14.77
C PHE A 315 -16.55 23.74 14.06
N PRO A 316 -16.85 24.45 12.97
CA PRO A 316 -17.97 24.13 12.10
C PRO A 316 -17.65 22.87 11.29
N GLU A 317 -18.57 21.91 11.27
CA GLU A 317 -18.42 20.71 10.46
C GLU A 317 -18.51 21.06 8.97
N ARG A 318 -17.72 20.34 8.17
CA ARG A 318 -17.74 20.41 6.71
C ARG A 318 -18.37 19.17 6.11
N ASP A 319 -19.19 19.40 5.11
CA ASP A 319 -19.64 18.32 4.24
C ASP A 319 -18.54 17.99 3.24
N ASN A 320 -17.95 16.80 3.37
CA ASN A 320 -16.88 16.33 2.49
C ASN A 320 -17.37 15.51 1.30
N ARG A 321 -18.68 15.33 1.16
CA ARG A 321 -19.26 14.68 -0.02
C ARG A 321 -18.96 15.52 -1.26
N GLY A 322 -18.61 14.83 -2.34
CA GLY A 322 -18.14 15.41 -3.59
C GLY A 322 -16.80 16.13 -3.47
N LYS A 323 -15.78 15.50 -2.87
CA LYS A 323 -14.42 16.04 -2.80
C LYS A 323 -13.35 14.99 -3.12
N VAL A 324 -12.25 15.44 -3.72
CA VAL A 324 -11.04 14.64 -3.91
C VAL A 324 -9.87 15.35 -3.24
N TYR A 325 -9.16 14.65 -2.37
CA TYR A 325 -7.98 15.14 -1.68
C TYR A 325 -6.72 14.43 -2.18
N LEU A 326 -5.64 15.19 -2.38
CA LEU A 326 -4.28 14.70 -2.55
C LEU A 326 -3.49 14.98 -1.28
N TYR A 327 -2.98 13.92 -0.66
CA TYR A 327 -1.94 14.01 0.34
C TYR A 327 -0.62 13.71 -0.37
N PHE A 328 0.21 14.75 -0.49
CA PHE A 328 1.52 14.62 -1.11
C PHE A 328 2.62 14.89 -0.09
N CYS A 329 3.75 14.22 -0.26
CA CYS A 329 4.91 14.32 0.59
C CYS A 329 6.13 14.71 -0.24
N PRO A 330 6.65 15.95 -0.13
CA PRO A 330 7.93 16.30 -0.77
C PRO A 330 9.11 15.57 -0.16
N ASP A 331 8.91 14.75 0.89
CA ASP A 331 9.94 13.87 1.44
C ASP A 331 9.95 12.46 0.80
N ASP A 332 8.95 12.14 -0.02
CA ASP A 332 8.82 10.87 -0.72
C ASP A 332 9.88 10.72 -1.81
N THR A 333 10.74 9.72 -1.69
CA THR A 333 11.80 9.40 -2.68
C THR A 333 11.44 8.30 -3.67
N THR A 334 10.26 7.69 -3.54
CA THR A 334 9.83 6.54 -4.34
C THR A 334 9.15 6.98 -5.63
N VAL A 335 8.16 7.87 -5.55
CA VAL A 335 7.48 8.38 -6.75
C VAL A 335 8.10 9.66 -7.29
N ALA A 336 9.21 10.08 -6.68
CA ALA A 336 10.10 11.16 -7.13
C ALA A 336 11.01 10.79 -8.30
N LEU A 337 11.06 9.51 -8.70
CA LEU A 337 11.90 9.04 -9.80
C LEU A 337 11.55 9.76 -11.11
N ASP A 338 12.54 10.05 -11.94
CA ASP A 338 12.37 10.84 -13.18
C ASP A 338 11.36 10.25 -14.15
N ASP A 339 11.36 8.94 -14.27
CA ASP A 339 10.49 8.21 -15.17
C ASP A 339 9.08 8.04 -14.58
N VAL A 340 8.83 8.53 -13.35
CA VAL A 340 7.53 8.49 -12.66
C VAL A 340 6.95 9.89 -12.49
N ARG A 341 7.69 10.81 -11.85
CA ARG A 341 7.28 12.18 -11.45
C ARG A 341 5.83 12.26 -10.96
N GLY A 342 5.50 11.47 -9.93
CA GLY A 342 4.14 11.40 -9.38
C GLY A 342 3.76 12.66 -8.59
N ILE A 343 2.50 13.08 -8.69
CA ILE A 343 1.96 14.20 -7.89
C ILE A 343 1.92 13.89 -6.38
N GLY A 344 2.12 12.63 -5.99
CA GLY A 344 2.35 12.22 -4.61
C GLY A 344 3.63 12.77 -3.98
N THR A 345 4.67 13.04 -4.76
CA THR A 345 5.86 13.77 -4.26
C THR A 345 5.70 15.27 -4.46
N PHE A 346 5.28 15.67 -5.66
CA PHE A 346 5.43 17.06 -6.12
C PHE A 346 4.20 17.94 -5.86
N GLY A 347 3.06 17.35 -5.51
CA GLY A 347 1.77 18.01 -5.55
C GLY A 347 1.35 18.38 -6.97
N VAL A 348 0.23 19.11 -7.09
CA VAL A 348 -0.25 19.69 -8.34
C VAL A 348 0.24 21.13 -8.44
N TRP A 349 0.93 21.43 -9.54
CA TRP A 349 1.50 22.76 -9.82
C TRP A 349 0.53 23.65 -10.59
N ASP A 350 0.77 24.96 -10.56
CA ASP A 350 0.05 25.93 -11.39
C ASP A 350 0.49 25.89 -12.86
N THR A 351 1.63 25.26 -13.15
CA THR A 351 2.20 25.14 -14.51
C THR A 351 2.28 23.66 -14.88
N HIS A 352 1.70 23.29 -16.02
CA HIS A 352 1.64 21.90 -16.47
C HIS A 352 2.98 21.38 -17.00
N GLY A 353 3.74 22.24 -17.66
CA GLY A 353 5.04 21.92 -18.27
C GLY A 353 5.59 23.14 -19.00
N LYS A 354 6.82 23.08 -19.49
CA LYS A 354 7.47 24.24 -20.15
C LYS A 354 6.75 24.70 -21.41
N ASP A 355 6.14 23.75 -22.12
CA ASP A 355 5.51 23.95 -23.43
C ASP A 355 3.97 23.89 -23.35
N SER A 356 3.39 24.16 -22.17
CA SER A 356 1.94 24.10 -21.93
C SER A 356 1.44 25.38 -21.25
N ASP A 357 0.34 25.93 -21.75
CA ASP A 357 -0.37 27.09 -21.19
C ASP A 357 -1.43 26.71 -20.13
N ARG A 358 -1.72 25.42 -19.99
CA ARG A 358 -2.63 24.87 -18.98
C ARG A 358 -2.17 25.13 -17.55
N ASN A 359 -3.15 25.34 -16.67
CA ASN A 359 -2.96 25.44 -15.23
C ASN A 359 -3.64 24.25 -14.52
N PRO A 360 -2.88 23.18 -14.20
CA PRO A 360 -3.43 21.95 -13.63
C PRO A 360 -4.19 22.18 -12.33
N MET A 361 -3.61 22.99 -11.43
CA MET A 361 -4.22 23.28 -10.14
C MET A 361 -5.53 24.07 -10.29
N ALA A 362 -5.61 25.02 -11.23
CA ALA A 362 -6.84 25.76 -11.49
C ALA A 362 -7.94 24.86 -12.07
N GLU A 363 -7.61 24.01 -13.04
CA GLU A 363 -8.54 23.06 -13.65
C GLU A 363 -9.11 22.08 -12.61
N LEU A 364 -8.24 21.49 -11.78
CA LEU A 364 -8.64 20.53 -10.76
C LEU A 364 -9.40 21.23 -9.61
N LYS A 365 -8.98 22.42 -9.18
CA LYS A 365 -9.70 23.20 -8.16
C LYS A 365 -11.12 23.55 -8.60
N ALA A 366 -11.35 23.83 -9.88
CA ALA A 366 -12.68 24.10 -10.43
C ALA A 366 -13.66 22.91 -10.25
N VAL A 367 -13.12 21.70 -10.11
CA VAL A 367 -13.87 20.47 -9.83
C VAL A 367 -13.61 19.92 -8.42
N ARG A 368 -13.46 20.80 -7.43
CA ARG A 368 -13.39 20.44 -5.98
C ARG A 368 -12.28 19.43 -5.65
N PHE A 369 -11.14 19.56 -6.32
CA PHE A 369 -9.89 18.91 -5.93
C PHE A 369 -9.13 19.75 -4.92
N TYR A 370 -8.59 19.09 -3.90
CA TYR A 370 -7.86 19.71 -2.80
C TYR A 370 -6.52 19.02 -2.57
N GLN A 371 -5.50 19.74 -2.11
CA GLN A 371 -4.23 19.13 -1.73
C GLN A 371 -3.71 19.59 -0.37
N ARG A 372 -3.04 18.67 0.33
CA ARG A 372 -2.32 18.88 1.59
C ARG A 372 -0.88 18.42 1.44
N MET A 373 0.05 19.24 1.91
CA MET A 373 1.46 18.91 1.98
C MET A 373 1.80 18.27 3.33
N TRP A 374 2.47 17.13 3.30
CA TRP A 374 2.96 16.41 4.48
C TRP A 374 4.48 16.38 4.42
N THR A 375 5.17 17.02 5.36
CA THR A 375 6.63 17.06 5.34
C THR A 375 7.21 16.94 6.74
N LYS A 376 8.38 16.30 6.85
CA LYS A 376 9.15 16.24 8.09
C LYS A 376 9.91 17.55 8.38
N ARG A 377 9.94 18.47 7.41
CA ARG A 377 10.73 19.70 7.48
C ARG A 377 10.20 20.67 8.53
N HIS A 378 11.13 21.38 9.14
CA HIS A 378 10.87 22.50 10.03
C HIS A 378 11.27 23.82 9.36
N ARG A 379 10.52 24.88 9.62
CA ARG A 379 10.80 26.25 9.19
C ARG A 379 10.76 27.15 10.41
N GLU A 380 11.80 27.96 10.58
CA GLU A 380 11.93 28.84 11.77
C GLU A 380 11.87 28.05 13.09
N GLY A 381 12.40 26.82 13.10
CA GLY A 381 12.37 25.92 14.27
C GLY A 381 11.03 25.23 14.53
N LEU A 382 10.00 25.50 13.72
CA LEU A 382 8.65 24.95 13.88
C LEU A 382 8.29 23.95 12.77
N PRO A 383 7.49 22.91 13.06
CA PRO A 383 7.02 21.99 12.03
C PRO A 383 6.15 22.70 11.00
N VAL A 384 6.23 22.27 9.75
CA VAL A 384 5.29 22.73 8.71
C VAL A 384 3.93 22.07 8.95
N MET A 385 3.00 22.86 9.50
CA MET A 385 1.69 22.38 9.92
C MET A 385 0.79 21.99 8.74
N VAL A 386 0.11 20.85 8.87
CA VAL A 386 -0.98 20.40 7.99
C VAL A 386 -2.29 21.04 8.44
N GLY A 387 -3.07 21.59 7.51
CA GLY A 387 -4.36 22.21 7.81
C GLY A 387 -4.27 23.67 8.27
N LYS A 388 -3.24 24.41 7.85
CA LYS A 388 -3.23 25.89 7.89
C LYS A 388 -4.35 26.46 7.00
N PRO A 389 -4.75 27.73 7.16
CA PRO A 389 -5.62 28.41 6.21
C PRO A 389 -5.11 28.24 4.77
N PRO A 390 -6.01 28.03 3.78
CA PRO A 390 -5.62 27.87 2.38
C PRO A 390 -4.74 29.01 1.88
N GLY A 391 -3.67 28.66 1.17
CA GLY A 391 -2.70 29.64 0.68
C GLY A 391 -1.51 28.99 -0.01
N TYR A 392 -0.64 29.81 -0.57
CA TYR A 392 0.62 29.34 -1.13
C TYR A 392 1.60 29.01 0.00
N ASP A 393 2.24 27.86 -0.13
CA ASP A 393 3.37 27.45 0.71
C ASP A 393 4.58 27.14 -0.17
N LEU A 394 5.76 27.04 0.44
CA LEU A 394 6.97 26.62 -0.25
C LEU A 394 7.02 25.10 -0.31
N LEU A 395 7.18 24.53 -1.50
CA LEU A 395 7.51 23.11 -1.68
C LEU A 395 8.96 22.83 -1.25
N ARG A 396 9.84 23.83 -1.46
CA ARG A 396 11.22 23.85 -0.96
C ARG A 396 11.63 25.26 -0.57
N ALA A 397 11.96 25.46 0.70
CA ALA A 397 12.48 26.71 1.21
C ALA A 397 14.01 26.81 1.09
N LYS A 398 14.54 28.01 1.35
CA LYS A 398 15.98 28.28 1.30
C LYS A 398 16.75 27.44 2.30
N GLY A 399 17.82 26.79 1.83
CA GLY A 399 18.66 25.91 2.65
C GLY A 399 18.08 24.51 2.90
N GLU A 400 16.84 24.23 2.45
CA GLU A 400 16.31 22.87 2.49
C GLU A 400 17.00 22.01 1.42
N SER A 401 17.28 20.76 1.77
CA SER A 401 17.92 19.80 0.87
C SER A 401 17.16 19.72 -0.46
N ARG A 402 17.93 19.63 -1.55
CA ARG A 402 17.40 19.46 -2.91
C ARG A 402 16.69 18.13 -3.10
N TYR A 403 17.17 17.10 -2.40
CA TYR A 403 16.58 15.78 -2.41
C TYR A 403 16.11 15.42 -1.01
N PRO A 404 14.94 14.82 -0.88
CA PRO A 404 14.45 14.43 0.41
C PRO A 404 15.18 13.19 0.88
N GLY A 405 15.83 13.26 2.04
CA GLY A 405 16.69 12.19 2.53
C GLY A 405 18.02 12.12 1.79
N ASP A 406 19.10 12.40 2.51
CA ASP A 406 20.48 12.61 2.04
C ASP A 406 21.16 11.31 1.53
N SER A 407 20.44 10.45 0.80
CA SER A 407 21.01 9.30 0.12
C SER A 407 21.56 9.72 -1.23
N TRP A 408 22.87 10.00 -1.25
CA TRP A 408 23.66 10.30 -2.46
C TRP A 408 23.35 9.39 -3.65
N PHE A 409 23.02 8.11 -3.40
CA PHE A 409 22.81 7.11 -4.45
C PHE A 409 21.41 7.18 -5.10
N LYS A 410 20.35 7.47 -4.34
CA LYS A 410 19.00 7.69 -4.91
C LYS A 410 18.88 9.08 -5.54
N GLY A 411 19.57 10.09 -4.99
CA GLY A 411 19.62 11.45 -5.55
C GLY A 411 20.28 11.56 -6.93
N LEU A 412 21.08 10.57 -7.35
CA LEU A 412 21.64 10.52 -8.71
C LEU A 412 20.62 10.06 -9.78
N MET A 413 19.53 9.42 -9.35
CA MET A 413 18.49 8.85 -10.22
C MET A 413 17.21 9.71 -10.30
N SER A 414 17.14 10.80 -9.52
CA SER A 414 16.07 11.81 -9.55
C SER A 414 16.61 13.17 -10.05
N LYS A 415 16.38 13.50 -11.32
CA LYS A 415 16.54 14.82 -11.96
C LYS A 415 15.34 15.76 -11.77
N GLY A 416 14.20 15.29 -11.27
CA GLY A 416 13.02 16.12 -10.94
C GLY A 416 13.21 17.02 -9.71
N ALA A 417 14.27 17.81 -9.65
CA ALA A 417 14.58 18.63 -8.49
C ALA A 417 13.54 19.74 -8.28
N VAL A 418 12.99 19.84 -7.07
CA VAL A 418 12.21 21.00 -6.67
C VAL A 418 13.15 22.19 -6.55
N GLU A 419 12.89 23.24 -7.32
CA GLU A 419 13.64 24.48 -7.25
C GLU A 419 13.42 25.17 -5.89
N GLU A 420 14.49 25.75 -5.35
CA GLU A 420 14.37 26.54 -4.14
C GLU A 420 13.45 27.73 -4.39
N GLY A 421 12.50 27.97 -3.48
CA GLY A 421 11.52 29.04 -3.62
C GLY A 421 10.28 28.65 -4.44
N HIS A 422 10.20 27.42 -4.96
CA HIS A 422 8.99 26.95 -5.65
C HIS A 422 7.78 27.00 -4.71
N LYS A 423 6.75 27.74 -5.12
CA LYS A 423 5.49 27.89 -4.39
C LYS A 423 4.44 26.94 -4.95
N ILE A 424 3.65 26.37 -4.05
CA ILE A 424 2.55 25.48 -4.38
C ILE A 424 1.29 25.90 -3.60
N LEU A 425 0.13 25.83 -4.24
CA LEU A 425 -1.14 26.17 -3.60
C LEU A 425 -1.62 25.03 -2.71
N ILE A 426 -1.69 25.24 -1.40
CA ILE A 426 -2.36 24.33 -0.47
C ILE A 426 -3.78 24.84 -0.28
N ASN A 427 -4.75 24.20 -0.94
CA ASN A 427 -6.14 24.67 -0.99
C ASN A 427 -7.12 23.86 -0.13
N ALA A 428 -6.69 22.74 0.48
CA ALA A 428 -7.53 21.96 1.39
C ALA A 428 -7.93 22.79 2.62
N GLU A 429 -9.11 22.51 3.18
CA GLU A 429 -9.67 23.33 4.25
C GLU A 429 -8.82 23.30 5.52
N GLN A 430 -8.90 24.39 6.27
CA GLN A 430 -8.24 24.55 7.56
C GLN A 430 -8.71 23.48 8.56
N LEU A 431 -7.78 23.04 9.41
CA LEU A 431 -8.05 22.19 10.56
C LEU A 431 -7.98 23.01 11.85
N TYR A 432 -8.76 22.60 12.85
CA TYR A 432 -8.86 23.28 14.14
C TYR A 432 -8.52 22.30 15.27
N PRO A 433 -7.31 22.37 15.85
CA PRO A 433 -6.14 23.12 15.36
C PRO A 433 -5.47 22.45 14.13
N PRO A 434 -4.55 23.15 13.43
CA PRO A 434 -3.62 22.52 12.50
C PRO A 434 -2.78 21.43 13.17
N HIS A 435 -2.27 20.47 12.40
CA HIS A 435 -1.54 19.31 12.90
C HIS A 435 -0.06 19.34 12.50
N ALA A 436 0.83 19.04 13.45
CA ALA A 436 2.25 18.80 13.16
C ALA A 436 2.41 17.35 12.67
N PRO A 437 2.81 17.12 11.41
CA PRO A 437 2.83 15.78 10.83
C PRO A 437 3.86 14.87 11.53
N VAL A 438 3.46 13.63 11.82
CA VAL A 438 4.33 12.61 12.43
C VAL A 438 4.82 11.68 11.33
N MET A 439 6.08 11.86 10.89
CA MET A 439 6.62 11.21 9.70
C MET A 439 7.58 10.04 9.99
N PHE A 440 8.04 9.89 11.23
CA PHE A 440 9.11 8.98 11.64
C PHE A 440 8.62 7.63 12.21
N GLY A 441 7.35 7.30 11.99
CA GLY A 441 6.74 6.06 12.52
C GLY A 441 7.46 4.81 11.98
N GLY A 442 7.72 3.83 12.85
CA GLY A 442 8.31 2.54 12.47
C GLY A 442 9.83 2.52 12.29
N GLU A 443 10.51 3.66 12.31
CA GLU A 443 11.97 3.72 12.17
C GLU A 443 12.69 3.03 13.34
N GLU A 444 13.85 2.42 13.06
CA GLU A 444 14.69 1.71 14.02
C GLU A 444 15.11 2.64 15.16
N LYS A 445 15.01 2.16 16.40
CA LYS A 445 15.04 3.00 17.61
C LYS A 445 16.31 3.85 17.71
N ASN A 446 17.45 3.28 17.31
CA ASN A 446 18.76 3.93 17.40
C ASN A 446 19.14 4.70 16.11
N PHE A 447 18.29 4.68 15.09
CA PHE A 447 18.53 5.30 13.78
C PHE A 447 17.31 6.10 13.31
N LYS A 448 16.63 6.77 14.24
CA LYS A 448 15.52 7.66 13.90
C LYS A 448 15.99 8.85 13.09
N GLY A 449 15.16 9.28 12.15
CA GLY A 449 15.32 10.48 11.37
C GLY A 449 15.01 11.73 12.19
N ASP A 450 15.24 12.87 11.54
CA ASP A 450 14.95 14.20 12.07
C ASP A 450 14.44 15.11 10.94
N GLU A 451 14.26 16.40 11.22
CA GLU A 451 13.76 17.38 10.26
C GLU A 451 14.63 17.50 8.99
N THR A 452 15.89 17.08 9.04
CA THR A 452 16.86 17.13 7.93
C THR A 452 17.26 15.75 7.41
N LYS A 453 17.44 14.75 8.28
CA LYS A 453 17.95 13.40 7.96
C LYS A 453 16.85 12.36 7.94
N SER A 454 17.01 11.34 7.10
CA SER A 454 16.11 10.19 7.08
C SER A 454 16.54 9.16 8.11
N GLY A 455 15.57 8.55 8.78
CA GLY A 455 15.83 7.38 9.62
C GLY A 455 16.05 6.12 8.80
N LEU A 456 16.35 5.02 9.50
CA LEU A 456 16.49 3.71 8.92
C LEU A 456 15.34 2.78 9.36
N ASP A 457 14.84 1.98 8.44
CA ASP A 457 13.85 0.94 8.66
C ASP A 457 14.52 -0.44 8.77
N ARG A 458 14.06 -1.26 9.71
CA ARG A 458 14.41 -2.68 9.78
C ARG A 458 13.38 -3.49 8.98
N PRO A 459 13.80 -4.45 8.14
CA PRO A 459 12.86 -5.30 7.42
C PRO A 459 11.98 -6.13 8.36
N ASP A 460 10.69 -6.13 8.09
CA ASP A 460 9.75 -7.05 8.72
C ASP A 460 9.92 -8.49 8.20
N ASP A 461 9.15 -9.44 8.74
CA ASP A 461 9.30 -10.85 8.36
C ASP A 461 8.89 -11.14 6.89
N ALA A 462 8.02 -10.33 6.29
CA ALA A 462 7.69 -10.44 4.86
C ALA A 462 8.82 -9.89 3.97
N ASN A 463 9.50 -8.82 4.38
CA ASN A 463 10.69 -8.28 3.74
C ASN A 463 11.88 -9.25 3.87
N LYS A 464 12.06 -9.89 5.03
CA LYS A 464 13.09 -10.92 5.23
C LYS A 464 12.85 -12.11 4.31
N ALA A 465 11.61 -12.57 4.17
CA ALA A 465 11.28 -13.63 3.23
C ALA A 465 11.63 -13.23 1.78
N SER A 466 11.41 -11.96 1.41
CA SER A 466 11.89 -11.39 0.13
C SER A 466 13.41 -11.48 -0.05
N ALA A 467 14.18 -11.23 1.01
CA ALA A 467 15.63 -11.40 0.96
C ALA A 467 16.09 -12.87 0.84
N VAL A 468 15.45 -13.77 1.58
CA VAL A 468 15.72 -15.21 1.52
C VAL A 468 15.50 -15.72 0.08
N GLY A 469 14.38 -15.32 -0.53
CA GLY A 469 13.99 -15.66 -1.89
C GLY A 469 14.65 -14.83 -2.99
N ASN A 470 15.65 -14.00 -2.68
CA ASN A 470 16.34 -13.18 -3.68
C ASN A 470 17.55 -13.93 -4.26
N PRO A 471 17.56 -14.24 -5.57
CA PRO A 471 18.67 -14.96 -6.21
C PRO A 471 19.97 -14.14 -6.28
N ARG A 472 19.91 -12.83 -6.02
CA ARG A 472 21.06 -11.92 -6.02
C ARG A 472 21.42 -11.39 -4.63
N ALA A 473 20.80 -11.92 -3.57
CA ALA A 473 21.14 -11.53 -2.20
C ALA A 473 22.63 -11.73 -1.92
N LYS A 474 23.26 -10.72 -1.33
CA LYS A 474 24.62 -10.76 -0.81
C LYS A 474 24.57 -11.38 0.58
N LEU A 475 24.82 -12.68 0.65
CA LEU A 475 24.77 -13.48 1.87
C LEU A 475 26.17 -13.81 2.39
N ARG A 476 26.25 -14.17 3.67
CA ARG A 476 27.51 -14.54 4.31
C ARG A 476 27.89 -15.98 3.96
N TRP A 477 29.19 -16.25 4.05
CA TRP A 477 29.77 -17.55 3.80
C TRP A 477 30.47 -18.03 5.07
N HIS A 478 30.16 -19.26 5.49
CA HIS A 478 30.68 -19.86 6.71
C HIS A 478 31.66 -20.98 6.37
N LEU A 479 32.81 -20.99 7.05
CA LEU A 479 33.78 -22.06 6.91
C LEU A 479 33.22 -23.36 7.49
N VAL A 480 33.19 -24.40 6.65
CA VAL A 480 32.87 -25.77 7.08
C VAL A 480 34.15 -26.44 7.55
N ARG A 481 35.19 -26.47 6.69
CA ARG A 481 36.49 -27.09 6.94
C ARG A 481 37.50 -26.74 5.84
N ASN A 482 38.78 -27.00 6.10
CA ASN A 482 39.81 -27.00 5.07
C ASN A 482 40.00 -28.41 4.50
N GLN A 483 40.30 -28.53 3.22
CA GLN A 483 40.57 -29.80 2.54
C GLN A 483 41.71 -29.65 1.53
N THR A 484 42.62 -30.63 1.51
CA THR A 484 43.65 -30.76 0.45
C THR A 484 43.21 -31.84 -0.55
N GLY A 485 43.36 -31.58 -1.84
CA GLY A 485 42.99 -32.52 -2.90
C GLY A 485 41.54 -32.39 -3.40
N SER A 486 41.06 -33.42 -4.13
CA SER A 486 39.75 -33.40 -4.78
C SER A 486 38.60 -33.47 -3.78
N ILE A 487 37.53 -32.72 -4.04
CA ILE A 487 36.30 -32.74 -3.24
C ILE A 487 35.06 -32.81 -4.12
N ASP A 488 34.08 -33.58 -3.67
CA ASP A 488 32.75 -33.67 -4.24
C ASP A 488 31.81 -32.74 -3.45
N LEU A 489 31.50 -31.58 -4.04
CA LEU A 489 30.69 -30.55 -3.38
C LEU A 489 29.21 -30.97 -3.23
N GLU A 490 28.69 -31.83 -4.11
CA GLU A 490 27.31 -32.31 -4.00
C GLU A 490 27.16 -33.25 -2.81
N ARG A 491 28.14 -34.14 -2.62
CA ARG A 491 28.18 -35.02 -1.45
C ARG A 491 28.33 -34.25 -0.14
N GLU A 492 29.20 -33.24 -0.09
CA GLU A 492 29.35 -32.39 1.10
C GLU A 492 28.04 -31.66 1.44
N LEU A 493 27.36 -31.14 0.42
CA LEU A 493 26.07 -30.46 0.60
C LEU A 493 25.01 -31.42 1.16
N ALA A 494 24.89 -32.62 0.58
CA ALA A 494 23.95 -33.63 1.03
C ALA A 494 24.23 -34.06 2.47
N GLN A 495 25.50 -34.25 2.83
CA GLN A 495 25.91 -34.60 4.19
C GLN A 495 25.62 -33.47 5.20
N TRP A 496 25.90 -32.21 4.83
CA TRP A 496 25.60 -31.07 5.68
C TRP A 496 24.11 -30.93 5.96
N ASN A 497 23.26 -31.15 4.95
CA ASN A 497 21.81 -30.98 5.05
C ASN A 497 21.08 -32.18 5.66
N MET A 498 21.75 -33.33 5.82
CA MET A 498 21.12 -34.55 6.31
C MET A 498 20.53 -34.36 7.72
N GLY A 499 19.23 -34.63 7.86
CA GLY A 499 18.51 -34.55 9.15
C GLY A 499 18.12 -33.14 9.61
N LYS A 500 18.41 -32.09 8.84
CA LYS A 500 18.09 -30.69 9.18
C LYS A 500 16.74 -30.26 8.63
N ALA A 501 16.05 -29.38 9.36
CA ALA A 501 14.82 -28.76 8.89
C ALA A 501 15.08 -27.85 7.67
N PRO A 502 14.08 -27.57 6.81
CA PRO A 502 14.28 -26.73 5.62
C PRO A 502 14.94 -25.37 5.88
N GLY A 503 14.65 -24.71 7.01
CA GLY A 503 15.25 -23.43 7.40
C GLY A 503 16.72 -23.51 7.84
N GLU A 504 17.19 -24.70 8.19
CA GLU A 504 18.55 -24.99 8.67
C GLU A 504 19.46 -25.57 7.56
N GLN A 505 18.89 -25.83 6.38
CA GLN A 505 19.63 -26.33 5.24
C GLN A 505 20.35 -25.19 4.51
N THR A 506 21.60 -25.43 4.09
CA THR A 506 22.29 -24.51 3.18
C THR A 506 21.96 -24.88 1.75
N ARG A 507 21.86 -23.89 0.87
CA ARG A 507 21.58 -24.11 -0.55
C ARG A 507 22.79 -24.63 -1.31
N ILE A 508 23.99 -24.18 -0.94
CA ILE A 508 25.20 -24.40 -1.72
C ILE A 508 26.44 -24.45 -0.82
N ILE A 509 27.37 -25.34 -1.20
CA ILE A 509 28.74 -25.38 -0.70
C ILE A 509 29.68 -25.08 -1.86
N ILE A 510 30.65 -24.20 -1.64
CA ILE A 510 31.70 -23.84 -2.60
C ILE A 510 33.07 -24.18 -2.03
N LYS A 511 34.07 -24.27 -2.92
CA LYS A 511 35.48 -24.32 -2.54
C LYS A 511 36.20 -23.04 -2.95
N ARG A 512 36.99 -22.47 -2.05
CA ARG A 512 37.87 -21.32 -2.31
C ARG A 512 39.32 -21.76 -2.12
N ARG A 513 40.17 -21.59 -3.13
CA ARG A 513 41.57 -22.01 -3.07
C ARG A 513 42.34 -21.10 -2.09
N LEU A 514 43.04 -21.71 -1.14
CA LEU A 514 43.89 -21.03 -0.16
C LEU A 514 45.35 -20.94 -0.61
N THR A 515 45.87 -21.99 -1.26
CA THR A 515 47.29 -22.10 -1.59
C THR A 515 47.52 -22.42 -3.07
N GLY A 516 48.59 -21.85 -3.62
CA GLY A 516 49.11 -22.14 -4.95
C GLY A 516 48.81 -21.07 -6.01
N ASP A 517 49.80 -20.82 -6.86
CA ASP A 517 49.69 -19.98 -8.05
C ASP A 517 49.45 -20.85 -9.30
N GLY A 518 48.78 -20.29 -10.31
CA GLY A 518 48.57 -20.97 -11.60
C GLY A 518 47.47 -22.05 -11.57
N ALA A 519 47.62 -23.12 -12.36
CA ALA A 519 46.60 -24.17 -12.46
C ALA A 519 46.37 -24.92 -11.12
N PRO A 520 45.15 -25.44 -10.85
CA PRO A 520 44.88 -26.27 -9.68
C PRO A 520 45.77 -27.52 -9.63
N ARG A 521 46.39 -27.79 -8.48
CA ARG A 521 47.24 -28.95 -8.20
C ARG A 521 46.62 -29.83 -7.10
N PRO A 522 46.89 -31.14 -7.10
CA PRO A 522 46.41 -32.05 -6.04
C PRO A 522 46.87 -31.67 -4.61
N SER A 523 48.00 -30.97 -4.49
CA SER A 523 48.55 -30.50 -3.22
C SER A 523 47.92 -29.20 -2.70
N ASP A 524 47.06 -28.55 -3.48
CA ASP A 524 46.46 -27.29 -3.06
C ASP A 524 45.40 -27.51 -1.97
N THR A 525 45.34 -26.54 -1.06
CA THR A 525 44.37 -26.50 0.03
C THR A 525 43.21 -25.59 -0.35
N TYR A 526 42.00 -26.02 -0.02
CA TYR A 526 40.76 -25.28 -0.26
C TYR A 526 40.01 -25.07 1.06
N GLU A 527 39.43 -23.89 1.24
CA GLU A 527 38.33 -23.67 2.17
C GLU A 527 37.06 -24.20 1.56
N ILE A 528 36.34 -25.01 2.33
CA ILE A 528 34.99 -25.44 2.01
C ILE A 528 34.04 -24.51 2.76
N LEU A 529 33.26 -23.73 2.01
CA LEU A 529 32.40 -22.68 2.54
C LEU A 529 30.94 -23.00 2.21
N ARG A 530 30.03 -22.76 3.15
CA ARG A 530 28.59 -22.81 2.92
C ARG A 530 27.97 -21.42 2.94
N GLU A 531 26.90 -21.22 2.17
CA GLU A 531 26.07 -20.01 2.26
C GLU A 531 25.27 -20.01 3.58
N ASP A 532 24.87 -18.84 4.08
CA ASP A 532 23.87 -18.70 5.15
C ASP A 532 22.65 -19.61 4.88
N THR A 533 22.12 -20.25 5.93
CA THR A 533 20.81 -20.93 5.88
C THR A 533 19.67 -19.90 5.94
N PRO A 534 18.44 -20.25 5.51
CA PRO A 534 17.29 -19.35 5.65
C PRO A 534 17.12 -18.75 7.06
N ASP A 535 17.31 -19.56 8.10
CA ASP A 535 17.18 -19.11 9.49
C ASP A 535 18.33 -18.17 9.91
N GLU A 536 19.56 -18.46 9.49
CA GLU A 536 20.71 -17.56 9.73
C GLU A 536 20.55 -16.21 9.01
N ILE A 537 19.94 -16.18 7.82
CA ILE A 537 19.61 -14.94 7.10
C ILE A 537 18.60 -14.11 7.93
N ARG A 538 17.53 -14.75 8.41
CA ARG A 538 16.48 -14.08 9.20
C ARG A 538 17.04 -13.54 10.51
N GLU A 539 17.82 -14.34 11.23
CA GLU A 539 18.47 -13.95 12.49
C GLU A 539 19.44 -12.77 12.26
N PHE A 540 20.27 -12.84 11.21
CA PHE A 540 21.14 -11.72 10.85
C PHE A 540 20.37 -10.44 10.56
N MET A 541 19.22 -10.52 9.89
CA MET A 541 18.37 -9.35 9.62
C MET A 541 17.65 -8.82 10.87
N ASP A 542 17.37 -9.66 11.86
CA ASP A 542 16.82 -9.23 13.14
C ASP A 542 17.86 -8.47 13.99
N GLU A 543 19.14 -8.85 13.93
CA GLU A 543 20.16 -8.36 14.86
C GLU A 543 21.14 -7.33 14.28
N SER A 544 21.42 -7.41 12.97
CA SER A 544 22.44 -6.57 12.36
C SER A 544 21.98 -5.12 12.19
N ASN A 545 22.88 -4.19 12.48
CA ASN A 545 22.72 -2.76 12.19
C ASN A 545 23.53 -2.32 10.96
N SER A 546 23.98 -3.28 10.14
CA SER A 546 24.64 -2.96 8.87
C SER A 546 23.69 -2.22 7.93
N THR A 547 24.24 -1.32 7.12
CA THR A 547 23.53 -0.70 6.00
C THR A 547 23.12 -1.69 4.90
N ASP A 548 23.57 -2.94 4.98
CA ASP A 548 23.09 -4.04 4.11
C ASP A 548 21.74 -4.64 4.58
N VAL A 549 21.32 -4.32 5.81
CA VAL A 549 20.07 -4.79 6.44
C VAL A 549 19.11 -3.62 6.68
N LEU A 550 19.63 -2.53 7.25
CA LEU A 550 18.84 -1.34 7.52
C LEU A 550 18.75 -0.46 6.27
N ASP A 551 17.52 -0.13 5.85
CA ASP A 551 17.24 0.66 4.65
C ASP A 551 16.80 2.07 5.03
N PHE A 552 17.21 3.10 4.27
CA PHE A 552 16.71 4.46 4.48
C PHE A 552 15.20 4.53 4.28
N ASN A 553 14.49 5.11 5.25
CA ASN A 553 13.07 5.41 5.14
C ASN A 553 12.85 6.36 3.96
N SER A 554 12.05 5.91 2.98
CA SER A 554 11.77 6.66 1.75
C SER A 554 10.71 7.74 1.93
N TYR A 555 10.01 7.74 3.08
CA TYR A 555 8.81 8.52 3.41
C TYR A 555 7.63 8.36 2.44
N HIS A 556 7.69 7.45 1.47
CA HIS A 556 6.59 7.12 0.53
C HIS A 556 5.33 6.59 1.21
N SER A 557 5.38 6.23 2.48
CA SER A 557 4.20 5.90 3.29
C SER A 557 4.29 6.57 4.67
N GLY A 558 5.18 7.56 4.83
CA GLY A 558 5.57 8.09 6.14
C GLY A 558 4.38 8.62 6.94
N LEU A 559 3.41 9.25 6.25
CA LEU A 559 2.21 9.76 6.91
C LEU A 559 1.26 8.64 7.37
N LEU A 560 1.29 7.46 6.73
CA LEU A 560 0.44 6.31 7.07
C LEU A 560 0.91 5.55 8.31
N ARG A 561 2.15 5.79 8.75
CA ARG A 561 2.79 5.08 9.86
C ARG A 561 2.45 5.67 11.24
N SER A 562 1.49 6.59 11.31
CA SER A 562 1.09 7.26 12.55
C SER A 562 -0.42 7.34 12.70
N PRO A 563 -1.01 6.69 13.72
CA PRO A 563 -2.41 6.89 14.10
C PRO A 563 -2.76 8.36 14.33
N GLU A 564 -1.83 9.17 14.85
CA GLU A 564 -2.07 10.59 15.10
C GLU A 564 -2.34 11.36 13.80
N ASN A 565 -1.68 11.05 12.68
CA ASN A 565 -1.96 11.72 11.41
C ASN A 565 -3.40 11.43 10.93
N HIS A 566 -3.86 10.20 11.11
CA HIS A 566 -5.21 9.80 10.71
C HIS A 566 -6.27 10.32 11.65
N ARG A 567 -6.01 10.27 12.96
CA ARG A 567 -6.82 10.91 13.98
C ARG A 567 -7.00 12.37 13.66
N ARG A 568 -5.91 13.11 13.44
CA ARG A 568 -5.90 14.57 13.35
C ARG A 568 -6.34 15.12 12.00
N VAL A 569 -6.05 14.43 10.90
CA VAL A 569 -6.33 14.96 9.55
C VAL A 569 -7.31 14.09 8.78
N THR A 570 -7.00 12.80 8.62
CA THR A 570 -7.81 11.92 7.75
C THR A 570 -9.24 11.80 8.24
N ALA A 571 -9.45 11.63 9.54
CA ALA A 571 -10.78 11.57 10.14
C ALA A 571 -11.62 12.82 9.87
N MET A 572 -10.98 13.96 9.59
CA MET A 572 -11.65 15.21 9.24
C MET A 572 -11.93 15.34 7.75
N ASP A 573 -11.17 14.67 6.88
CA ASP A 573 -11.27 14.78 5.41
C ASP A 573 -12.22 13.74 4.81
N ILE A 574 -12.51 12.63 5.50
CA ILE A 574 -13.56 11.68 5.07
C ILE A 574 -14.95 12.32 5.09
N ALA A 575 -15.84 11.85 4.21
CA ALA A 575 -17.26 12.15 4.28
C ALA A 575 -17.92 11.42 5.45
N ILE A 576 -18.90 12.09 6.06
CA ILE A 576 -19.77 11.54 7.09
C ILE A 576 -21.21 11.50 6.58
N GLY A 577 -21.94 10.46 6.96
CA GLY A 577 -23.29 10.20 6.48
C GLY A 577 -23.79 8.87 7.04
N GLN A 578 -24.43 8.05 6.22
CA GLN A 578 -24.91 6.72 6.66
C GLN A 578 -24.04 5.57 6.17
N ALA A 579 -24.04 4.49 6.95
CA ALA A 579 -23.38 3.22 6.68
C ALA A 579 -24.26 2.01 7.05
N LYS A 580 -25.51 1.95 6.57
CA LYS A 580 -26.45 0.85 6.87
C LYS A 580 -25.88 -0.50 6.48
N CYS A 581 -24.99 -0.55 5.48
CA CYS A 581 -24.31 -1.79 5.10
C CYS A 581 -23.38 -2.33 6.20
N LEU A 582 -22.81 -1.46 7.05
CA LEU A 582 -21.98 -1.86 8.18
C LEU A 582 -22.79 -2.05 9.48
N ASP A 583 -23.95 -1.38 9.57
CA ASP A 583 -24.90 -1.55 10.67
C ASP A 583 -25.63 -2.90 10.59
N ASP A 584 -25.90 -3.44 9.39
CA ASP A 584 -26.37 -4.82 9.17
C ASP A 584 -25.19 -5.82 9.32
N PRO A 585 -25.15 -6.67 10.36
CA PRO A 585 -24.05 -7.61 10.56
C PRO A 585 -23.82 -8.56 9.39
N ALA A 586 -24.89 -9.03 8.73
CA ALA A 586 -24.76 -9.97 7.62
C ALA A 586 -24.09 -9.30 6.41
N MET A 587 -24.50 -8.07 6.08
CA MET A 587 -23.89 -7.30 5.00
C MET A 587 -22.47 -6.86 5.35
N ARG A 588 -22.23 -6.39 6.58
CA ARG A 588 -20.90 -6.01 7.05
C ARG A 588 -19.91 -7.15 6.90
N ASP A 589 -20.26 -8.33 7.41
CA ASP A 589 -19.34 -9.46 7.48
C ASP A 589 -18.99 -9.97 6.07
N VAL A 590 -19.97 -10.01 5.14
CA VAL A 590 -19.67 -10.40 3.74
C VAL A 590 -18.86 -9.33 3.02
N LEU A 591 -19.16 -8.04 3.18
CA LEU A 591 -18.43 -6.95 2.51
C LEU A 591 -16.97 -6.88 2.98
N VAL A 592 -16.74 -7.02 4.30
CA VAL A 592 -15.39 -7.07 4.86
C VAL A 592 -14.64 -8.29 4.35
N ALA A 593 -15.30 -9.46 4.27
CA ALA A 593 -14.65 -10.67 3.78
C ALA A 593 -14.27 -10.58 2.28
N ILE A 594 -15.17 -10.11 1.41
CA ILE A 594 -14.92 -10.04 -0.04
C ILE A 594 -13.96 -8.92 -0.46
N ALA A 595 -13.72 -7.94 0.42
CA ALA A 595 -12.69 -6.92 0.24
C ALA A 595 -11.26 -7.50 0.28
N ASP A 596 -11.05 -8.62 0.99
CA ASP A 596 -9.80 -9.37 0.94
C ASP A 596 -9.82 -10.39 -0.21
N TRP A 597 -8.95 -10.20 -1.20
CA TRP A 597 -8.83 -11.15 -2.32
C TRP A 597 -8.16 -12.47 -1.92
N LYS A 598 -7.48 -12.52 -0.76
CA LYS A 598 -6.69 -13.66 -0.28
C LYS A 598 -7.59 -14.80 0.23
N MET A 599 -8.39 -15.36 -0.67
CA MET A 599 -9.36 -16.42 -0.40
C MET A 599 -8.87 -17.75 -0.93
N ASP A 600 -8.23 -18.54 -0.07
CA ASP A 600 -8.08 -19.98 -0.32
C ASP A 600 -9.45 -20.69 -0.28
N LYS A 601 -9.47 -21.98 -0.64
CA LYS A 601 -10.68 -22.79 -0.64
C LYS A 601 -11.45 -22.72 0.69
N LYS A 602 -10.76 -22.85 1.82
CA LYS A 602 -11.38 -22.89 3.15
C LYS A 602 -12.02 -21.54 3.49
N LYS A 603 -11.31 -20.44 3.22
CA LYS A 603 -11.84 -19.09 3.41
C LYS A 603 -13.03 -18.83 2.50
N PHE A 604 -12.95 -19.20 1.23
CA PHE A 604 -14.05 -18.99 0.29
C PHE A 604 -15.31 -19.78 0.68
N GLU A 605 -15.17 -21.04 1.08
CA GLU A 605 -16.29 -21.84 1.61
C GLU A 605 -16.91 -21.22 2.87
N ALA A 606 -16.12 -20.54 3.71
CA ALA A 606 -16.64 -19.81 4.85
C ALA A 606 -17.42 -18.55 4.42
N VAL A 607 -16.92 -17.83 3.39
CA VAL A 607 -17.59 -16.66 2.81
C VAL A 607 -18.94 -17.03 2.19
N GLU A 608 -19.03 -18.12 1.43
CA GLU A 608 -20.28 -18.58 0.82
C GLU A 608 -21.36 -18.94 1.86
N LYS A 609 -20.94 -19.28 3.09
CA LYS A 609 -21.84 -19.58 4.21
C LYS A 609 -22.25 -18.34 5.00
N LEU A 610 -21.67 -17.17 4.74
CA LEU A 610 -22.04 -15.93 5.42
C LEU A 610 -23.49 -15.57 5.07
N PRO A 611 -24.31 -15.14 6.03
CA PRO A 611 -25.70 -14.75 5.77
C PRO A 611 -25.85 -13.61 4.74
N GLY A 612 -24.83 -12.77 4.57
CA GLY A 612 -24.83 -11.70 3.57
C GLY A 612 -24.51 -12.16 2.15
N TRP A 613 -24.00 -13.39 1.95
CA TRP A 613 -23.63 -13.89 0.63
C TRP A 613 -24.80 -13.93 -0.35
N THR A 614 -25.94 -14.44 0.09
CA THR A 614 -27.17 -14.47 -0.73
C THR A 614 -27.81 -13.10 -0.89
N LYS A 615 -27.37 -12.10 -0.12
CA LYS A 615 -27.85 -10.75 -0.26
C LYS A 615 -27.16 -10.07 -1.43
N ILE A 616 -25.86 -10.24 -1.70
CA ILE A 616 -25.14 -9.57 -2.80
C ILE A 616 -25.58 -10.05 -4.19
N SER A 617 -25.41 -9.20 -5.20
CA SER A 617 -25.83 -9.49 -6.58
C SER A 617 -25.15 -10.74 -7.17
N ASP A 618 -25.81 -11.40 -8.13
CA ASP A 618 -25.26 -12.58 -8.81
C ASP A 618 -23.97 -12.22 -9.58
N GLU A 619 -23.88 -11.00 -10.12
CA GLU A 619 -22.66 -10.50 -10.75
C GLU A 619 -21.52 -10.35 -9.74
N ALA A 620 -21.81 -9.83 -8.54
CA ALA A 620 -20.83 -9.72 -7.46
C ALA A 620 -20.37 -11.11 -7.00
N GLN A 621 -21.30 -12.05 -6.79
CA GLN A 621 -20.96 -13.43 -6.43
C GLN A 621 -20.07 -14.08 -7.51
N SER A 622 -20.37 -13.85 -8.78
CA SER A 622 -19.58 -14.36 -9.92
C SER A 622 -18.17 -13.77 -9.94
N LEU A 623 -18.03 -12.47 -9.70
CA LEU A 623 -16.72 -11.82 -9.62
C LEU A 623 -15.91 -12.31 -8.40
N VAL A 624 -16.55 -12.53 -7.24
CA VAL A 624 -15.89 -13.07 -6.05
C VAL A 624 -15.43 -14.52 -6.29
N LYS A 625 -16.26 -15.37 -6.91
CA LYS A 625 -15.87 -16.73 -7.34
C LYS A 625 -14.67 -16.71 -8.29
N ALA A 626 -14.68 -15.81 -9.28
CA ALA A 626 -13.55 -15.65 -10.19
C ALA A 626 -12.29 -15.13 -9.48
N SER A 627 -12.44 -14.23 -8.50
CA SER A 627 -11.33 -13.74 -7.67
C SER A 627 -10.74 -14.83 -6.78
N ASN A 628 -11.56 -15.72 -6.21
CA ASN A 628 -11.08 -16.91 -5.50
C ASN A 628 -10.32 -17.86 -6.43
N ALA A 629 -10.86 -18.17 -7.61
CA ALA A 629 -10.17 -19.00 -8.59
C ALA A 629 -8.83 -18.39 -9.03
N TYR A 630 -8.78 -17.06 -9.15
CA TYR A 630 -7.54 -16.32 -9.41
C TYR A 630 -6.55 -16.51 -8.27
N TYR A 631 -6.91 -16.22 -7.01
CA TYR A 631 -5.99 -16.36 -5.87
C TYR A 631 -5.54 -17.80 -5.65
N GLU A 632 -6.46 -18.76 -5.69
CA GLU A 632 -6.18 -20.17 -5.41
C GLU A 632 -5.32 -20.80 -6.53
N ARG A 633 -5.69 -20.57 -7.79
CA ARG A 633 -5.18 -21.34 -8.94
C ARG A 633 -4.45 -20.53 -9.99
N GLY A 634 -4.39 -19.20 -9.88
CA GLY A 634 -3.80 -18.32 -10.89
C GLY A 634 -4.67 -18.11 -12.13
N ILE A 635 -5.94 -18.52 -12.09
CA ILE A 635 -6.85 -18.42 -13.24
C ILE A 635 -7.43 -17.00 -13.29
N PHE A 636 -6.96 -16.19 -14.23
CA PHE A 636 -7.47 -14.83 -14.38
C PHE A 636 -8.97 -14.84 -14.77
N PRO A 637 -9.80 -13.93 -14.23
CA PRO A 637 -11.21 -13.87 -14.56
C PRO A 637 -11.48 -13.70 -16.07
N PRO A 638 -12.58 -14.29 -16.59
CA PRO A 638 -12.95 -14.15 -17.99
C PRO A 638 -13.30 -12.69 -18.35
N SER A 639 -13.14 -12.34 -19.63
CA SER A 639 -13.38 -10.99 -20.14
C SER A 639 -14.81 -10.47 -19.94
N GLY A 640 -15.79 -11.37 -19.82
CA GLY A 640 -17.18 -11.00 -19.49
C GLY A 640 -17.37 -10.49 -18.06
N LEU A 641 -16.47 -10.83 -17.12
CA LEU A 641 -16.47 -10.32 -15.74
C LEU A 641 -15.46 -9.18 -15.56
N VAL A 642 -14.32 -9.27 -16.22
CA VAL A 642 -13.24 -8.27 -16.16
C VAL A 642 -12.77 -7.95 -17.58
N PRO A 643 -13.45 -7.03 -18.28
CA PRO A 643 -13.02 -6.55 -19.59
C PRO A 643 -11.62 -5.91 -19.50
N LEU A 644 -10.74 -6.29 -20.42
CA LEU A 644 -9.42 -5.65 -20.57
C LEU A 644 -9.47 -4.50 -21.60
N THR A 645 -10.61 -3.83 -21.68
CA THR A 645 -10.81 -2.62 -22.49
C THR A 645 -10.95 -1.44 -21.54
N PRO A 646 -10.21 -0.34 -21.73
CA PRO A 646 -10.31 0.81 -20.85
C PRO A 646 -11.71 1.49 -20.90
N PRO A 647 -12.20 2.06 -19.78
CA PRO A 647 -13.45 2.80 -19.73
C PRO A 647 -13.50 4.01 -20.67
N SER A 648 -14.71 4.48 -20.98
CA SER A 648 -14.94 5.63 -21.88
C SER A 648 -14.18 6.88 -21.44
N LEU A 649 -14.16 7.16 -20.12
CA LEU A 649 -13.46 8.31 -19.54
C LEU A 649 -11.95 8.36 -19.84
N LEU A 650 -11.34 7.21 -20.16
CA LEU A 650 -9.91 7.11 -20.48
C LEU A 650 -9.64 7.17 -22.00
N THR A 651 -10.64 6.92 -22.84
CA THR A 651 -10.44 6.66 -24.28
C THR A 651 -11.05 7.68 -25.22
N ASP A 652 -11.99 8.52 -24.77
CA ASP A 652 -12.62 9.56 -25.60
C ASP A 652 -11.65 10.66 -26.12
N PHE A 653 -10.35 10.58 -25.79
CA PHE A 653 -9.29 11.49 -26.24
C PHE A 653 -8.31 10.90 -27.24
N GLN A 654 -8.51 9.68 -27.77
CA GLN A 654 -7.69 9.27 -28.90
C GLN A 654 -7.98 10.21 -30.07
N ILE A 655 -7.13 11.25 -30.19
CA ILE A 655 -7.02 12.11 -31.35
C ILE A 655 -6.97 11.13 -32.51
N LYS A 656 -7.94 11.23 -33.42
CA LYS A 656 -7.90 10.51 -34.69
C LYS A 656 -6.59 10.90 -35.38
N GLY A 657 -5.53 10.15 -35.12
CA GLY A 657 -4.28 10.22 -35.85
C GLY A 657 -4.64 9.87 -37.28
N GLY A 658 -4.65 10.88 -38.14
CA GLY A 658 -4.84 10.71 -39.56
C GLY A 658 -3.83 9.68 -40.07
N ALA A 659 -4.32 8.74 -40.87
CA ALA A 659 -3.48 7.91 -41.69
C ALA A 659 -2.48 8.80 -42.44
N LYS A 660 -1.19 8.60 -42.20
CA LYS A 660 -0.11 8.83 -43.16
C LYS A 660 0.96 7.78 -43.00
#